data_AF-A0A5C8GAV3-F1
#
_entry.id   AF-A0A5C8GAV3-F1
#
_cell.length_a   1.000
_cell.length_b   1.000
_cell.length_c   1.000
_cell.angle_alpha   90.00
_cell.angle_beta   90.00
_cell.angle_gamma   90.00
#
_symmetry.space_group_name_H-M   'P 1'
#
loop_
_entity.id
_entity.type
_entity.pdbx_description
1 polymer ?
#
loop_
_entity_poly.entity_id
_entity_poly.type
_entity_poly.pdbx_seq_one_letter_code
_entity_poly.pdbx_strand_id
1 'polypeptide(L)'
;MVGFCFSACSRVERGKVDCLNERSYYFHYKNLDSTLYYAEKAYHLSEHYSAGRAEALNNIAFVNIVKMEYEKASEILRTLTSLTDNQVELLIADIQMMRLCQRQSRNKEFYDYHESAQRRGRRIKEEKNYLSKHQKARLVYAHSEFHIVTSIYYYYVGLEIPSVKALKAVNPDGEIMTDTAQYLNLLYNLGAGGIIKGKSQEDINQQEFDILMRCYSMAHKFGYIPWEANSLQALSEKFLIEHDRNKLLADNQTAVKLLNEDNMPDTLLAGNMAQRALRLFEEYGDVYQTAGNYRTLASCYWQINDYRSAIICLEKALLHNKSIEKTPDLIASIREQLSVVYAAINDKQGSDFNRNIYLDLQEKTRQDRYYESRAEQLEKTSRQLNMMIGAVTLVIVFIILLLWRFHYLRRKGRNANSLTDLLQPLKQWQIANEQELSKMEEEYEETQVAFAVAQAHLIANKKKNLEIRAKVTLVNIITPFIDRILWEVRLLQKRKETNELRNERYTYISELTDKINEYNDVLTEWIQLRKGELSLHIESFRLQEIFEIIAKSRTSFALKDIEFEVQSTKNIVKADRILTLFMLNTLADNARKFTDKGGRVTVSSREYQNYVEVSVADTGKGVAADELAHIFDNKVIADNQESKSHGFGLMNCQGIINKYRKSSKIFSVCEIYAKSKVGEGSTFSFRLPKGILRTFVFFLTGMLPTIIMGFTHSTLTSLNENINNSLRNLEMANTYADSAYYSNIKGNYHKTLAFADTCRYYLNKYYLQFHPTGKMLMKRMGNDAETPAEIKWFHDNLPTNFSIILDIRNESAVAALALHKWALYRYNNKVYTHLFKETSSDKKLGKYCRMMQRSESNKNVAVILLIVLLISIFPLYYFMYYRHQLFYLFCEDKLKEINKILVSNISITDKLTTIDRNINEKFPKELMSIINKIREALLTSATQTDKNKHNIEMAEDELRRLEYEDEQLHISNNILDNCLSTLKHETMYYPSRIRQLVDDKDTQLQTIGELAAYYKNLYSLLSLQAMRQITSQNYVKQKVKVSDIIPSKVEFVENPKSSTFVIGDMDLLKYLFEIIARQFRNNKINVNIEESGSVYVVLQVIVMEIKLSEADCIELFTPAANNIPFLICRQIVREIGEITNRRRCGITAQKISGNLILNITLSKAKV
;
A
#
# COMPACT_ATOMS: atom_id res chain seq x y z
N MET A 1 58.57 22.59 50.61
CA MET A 1 59.09 21.23 50.37
C MET A 1 58.14 20.32 51.15
N VAL A 2 57.38 19.39 50.59
CA VAL A 2 57.55 18.49 49.42
C VAL A 2 56.29 18.62 48.51
N GLY A 3 56.39 18.95 47.22
CA GLY A 3 56.53 18.00 46.10
C GLY A 3 55.16 17.35 45.73
N PHE A 4 54.27 17.92 44.91
CA PHE A 4 54.43 18.26 43.48
C PHE A 4 55.10 17.13 42.65
N CYS A 5 54.40 16.00 42.40
CA CYS A 5 54.92 14.97 41.47
C CYS A 5 53.92 13.95 40.85
N PHE A 6 52.61 14.24 40.72
CA PHE A 6 51.64 13.26 40.14
C PHE A 6 50.87 13.68 38.87
N SER A 7 51.05 14.92 38.37
CA SER A 7 50.33 15.37 37.17
C SER A 7 51.04 15.06 35.83
N ALA A 8 52.24 14.47 35.85
CA ALA A 8 53.03 14.26 34.63
C ALA A 8 52.71 12.93 33.91
N CYS A 9 52.55 11.83 34.64
CA CYS A 9 52.44 10.48 34.05
C CYS A 9 51.20 10.31 33.16
N SER A 10 50.02 10.77 33.61
CA SER A 10 48.76 10.62 32.86
C SER A 10 48.76 11.35 31.51
N ARG A 11 49.61 12.37 31.33
CA ARG A 11 49.76 13.09 30.06
C ARG A 11 50.65 12.34 29.07
N VAL A 12 51.67 11.63 29.57
CA VAL A 12 52.56 10.77 28.77
C VAL A 12 51.82 9.53 28.27
N GLU A 13 50.98 8.93 29.11
CA GLU A 13 50.17 7.77 28.71
C GLU A 13 49.14 8.11 27.62
N ARG A 14 48.46 9.25 27.72
CA ARG A 14 47.53 9.72 26.68
C ARG A 14 48.23 9.93 25.33
N GLY A 15 49.34 10.66 25.30
CA GLY A 15 50.11 10.86 24.07
C GLY A 15 50.68 9.57 23.47
N LYS A 16 50.92 8.55 24.30
CA LYS A 16 51.33 7.21 23.86
C LYS A 16 50.16 6.42 23.26
N VAL A 17 48.94 6.56 23.79
CA VAL A 17 47.72 5.99 23.20
C VAL A 17 47.41 6.67 21.86
N ASP A 18 47.41 8.01 21.80
CA ASP A 18 47.21 8.78 20.55
C ASP A 18 48.20 8.33 19.47
N CYS A 19 49.50 8.23 19.80
CA CYS A 19 50.55 7.77 18.89
C CYS A 19 50.34 6.31 18.41
N LEU A 20 49.83 5.42 19.26
CA LEU A 20 49.49 4.05 18.85
C LEU A 20 48.27 4.01 17.93
N ASN A 21 47.25 4.85 18.17
CA ASN A 21 46.10 4.96 17.29
C ASN A 21 46.44 5.62 15.95
N GLU A 22 47.26 6.68 15.92
CA GLU A 22 47.79 7.28 14.69
C GLU A 22 48.60 6.25 13.89
N ARG A 23 49.38 5.39 14.56
CA ARG A 23 50.11 4.31 13.92
C ARG A 23 49.19 3.19 13.43
N SER A 24 48.14 2.84 14.17
CA SER A 24 47.08 1.94 13.70
C SER A 24 46.43 2.50 12.43
N TYR A 25 46.00 3.76 12.45
CA TYR A 25 45.41 4.47 11.31
C TYR A 25 46.33 4.50 10.08
N TYR A 26 47.62 4.79 10.27
CA TYR A 26 48.62 4.75 9.20
C TYR A 26 48.67 3.39 8.48
N PHE A 27 48.46 2.30 9.20
CA PHE A 27 48.43 0.95 8.64
C PHE A 27 47.07 0.53 8.04
N HIS A 28 45.97 1.29 8.23
CA HIS A 28 44.61 0.92 7.79
C HIS A 28 44.61 0.33 6.39
N TYR A 29 45.09 1.11 5.41
CA TYR A 29 45.11 0.75 3.99
C TYR A 29 46.48 0.22 3.55
N LYS A 30 47.21 -0.44 4.45
CA LYS A 30 48.53 -1.04 4.21
C LYS A 30 48.60 -2.49 4.68
N ASN A 31 48.18 -2.75 5.91
CA ASN A 31 48.22 -4.08 6.52
C ASN A 31 47.23 -4.16 7.69
N LEU A 32 46.23 -5.04 7.58
CA LEU A 32 45.16 -5.17 8.57
C LEU A 32 45.64 -5.71 9.92
N ASP A 33 46.62 -6.60 9.95
CA ASP A 33 47.08 -7.22 11.20
C ASP A 33 47.96 -6.25 12.01
N SER A 34 48.74 -5.40 11.33
CA SER A 34 49.43 -4.26 11.95
C SER A 34 48.44 -3.22 12.48
N THR A 35 47.37 -2.94 11.72
CA THR A 35 46.27 -2.06 12.15
C THR A 35 45.66 -2.57 13.46
N LEU A 36 45.29 -3.86 13.49
CA LEU A 36 44.71 -4.53 14.65
C LEU A 36 45.67 -4.53 15.85
N TYR A 37 46.92 -4.95 15.65
CA TYR A 37 47.95 -5.00 16.71
C TYR A 37 48.15 -3.65 17.41
N TYR A 38 48.25 -2.55 16.64
CA TYR A 38 48.41 -1.22 17.25
C TYR A 38 47.12 -0.72 17.91
N ALA A 39 45.95 -1.06 17.37
CA ALA A 39 44.66 -0.70 17.97
C ALA A 39 44.41 -1.45 19.29
N GLU A 40 44.64 -2.77 19.35
CA GLU A 40 44.54 -3.56 20.59
C GLU A 40 45.51 -3.04 21.65
N LYS A 41 46.75 -2.71 21.25
CA LYS A 41 47.74 -2.14 22.15
C LYS A 41 47.34 -0.76 22.68
N ALA A 42 46.73 0.09 21.85
CA ALA A 42 46.15 1.36 22.28
C ALA A 42 44.97 1.15 23.23
N TYR A 43 44.06 0.22 22.90
CA TYR A 43 42.91 -0.14 23.71
C TYR A 43 43.32 -0.58 25.13
N HIS A 44 44.28 -1.52 25.25
CA HIS A 44 44.78 -1.97 26.56
C HIS A 44 45.48 -0.88 27.37
N LEU A 45 46.12 0.11 26.73
CA LEU A 45 46.79 1.22 27.41
C LEU A 45 45.86 2.42 27.71
N SER A 46 44.60 2.37 27.30
CA SER A 46 43.65 3.50 27.35
C SER A 46 42.65 3.46 28.50
N GLU A 47 42.94 2.70 29.56
CA GLU A 47 42.02 2.42 30.68
C GLU A 47 41.44 3.69 31.34
N HIS A 48 42.23 4.76 31.43
CA HIS A 48 41.82 6.07 31.97
C HIS A 48 41.71 7.18 30.88
N TYR A 49 41.49 6.78 29.62
CA TYR A 49 41.38 7.69 28.48
C TYR A 49 40.34 7.23 27.45
N SER A 50 39.06 7.51 27.75
CA SER A 50 37.89 7.13 26.95
C SER A 50 37.94 7.56 25.49
N ALA A 51 38.54 8.72 25.16
CA ALA A 51 38.69 9.18 23.78
C ALA A 51 39.64 8.27 22.97
N GLY A 52 40.87 8.04 23.44
CA GLY A 52 41.81 7.13 22.78
C GLY A 52 41.33 5.67 22.79
N ARG A 53 40.57 5.26 23.80
CA ARG A 53 39.92 3.94 23.83
C ARG A 53 38.85 3.78 22.76
N ALA A 54 38.05 4.82 22.53
CA ALA A 54 37.04 4.85 21.48
C ALA A 54 37.66 4.86 20.08
N GLU A 55 38.74 5.61 19.88
CA GLU A 55 39.50 5.61 18.64
C GLU A 55 40.12 4.22 18.34
N ALA A 56 40.70 3.57 19.35
CA ALA A 56 41.21 2.21 19.22
C ALA A 56 40.12 1.22 18.80
N LEU A 57 38.94 1.29 19.42
CA LEU A 57 37.77 0.49 19.04
C LEU A 57 37.25 0.83 17.64
N ASN A 58 37.26 2.10 17.21
CA ASN A 58 36.94 2.50 15.84
C ASN A 58 37.90 1.86 14.82
N ASN A 59 39.20 1.75 15.14
CA ASN A 59 40.18 1.10 14.25
C ASN A 59 40.01 -0.43 14.25
N ILE A 60 39.67 -1.06 15.39
CA ILE A 60 39.29 -2.49 15.45
C ILE A 60 38.01 -2.76 14.63
N ALA A 61 37.01 -1.89 14.74
CA ALA A 61 35.76 -2.00 13.98
C ALA A 61 36.03 -1.92 12.46
N PHE A 62 36.92 -1.03 12.01
CA PHE A 62 37.35 -0.97 10.61
C PHE A 62 37.93 -2.30 10.11
N VAL A 63 38.83 -2.94 10.86
CA VAL A 63 39.39 -4.26 10.50
C VAL A 63 38.28 -5.32 10.40
N ASN A 64 37.34 -5.34 11.34
CA ASN A 64 36.20 -6.25 11.31
C ASN A 64 35.27 -5.99 10.10
N ILE A 65 35.06 -4.73 9.70
CA ILE A 65 34.28 -4.37 8.49
C ILE A 65 34.96 -4.89 7.23
N VAL A 66 36.29 -4.79 7.12
CA VAL A 66 37.08 -5.26 5.98
C VAL A 66 37.07 -6.80 5.89
N LYS A 67 37.28 -7.49 7.03
CA LYS A 67 37.20 -8.97 7.14
C LYS A 67 35.76 -9.52 7.08
N MET A 68 34.74 -8.67 6.91
CA MET A 68 33.30 -9.00 6.87
C MET A 68 32.71 -9.59 8.17
N GLU A 69 33.36 -9.33 9.30
CA GLU A 69 32.92 -9.68 10.65
C GLU A 69 31.90 -8.65 11.20
N TYR A 70 30.85 -8.38 10.41
CA TYR A 70 29.90 -7.27 10.61
C TYR A 70 29.18 -7.27 11.96
N GLU A 71 28.92 -8.44 12.55
CA GLU A 71 28.30 -8.54 13.89
C GLU A 71 29.22 -7.97 14.97
N LYS A 72 30.49 -8.39 14.99
CA LYS A 72 31.51 -7.86 15.93
C LYS A 72 31.73 -6.37 15.72
N ALA A 73 31.82 -5.92 14.45
CA ALA A 73 31.94 -4.50 14.14
C ALA A 73 30.74 -3.69 14.68
N SER A 74 29.51 -4.16 14.42
CA SER A 74 28.29 -3.50 14.89
C SER A 74 28.16 -3.51 16.42
N GLU A 75 28.65 -4.55 17.10
CA GLU A 75 28.67 -4.62 18.56
C GLU A 75 29.63 -3.58 19.13
N ILE A 76 30.89 -3.58 18.67
CA ILE A 76 31.91 -2.59 19.06
C ILE A 76 31.40 -1.17 18.85
N LEU A 77 30.90 -0.84 17.66
CA LEU A 77 30.45 0.51 17.32
C LEU A 77 29.27 0.98 18.20
N ARG A 78 28.36 0.08 18.59
CA ARG A 78 27.27 0.42 19.51
C ARG A 78 27.76 0.75 20.92
N THR A 79 28.77 0.02 21.43
CA THR A 79 29.32 0.26 22.78
C THR A 79 30.01 1.62 22.93
N LEU A 80 30.46 2.25 21.84
CA LEU A 80 31.13 3.55 21.87
C LEU A 80 30.25 4.65 22.48
N THR A 81 28.94 4.60 22.24
CA THR A 81 27.96 5.57 22.77
C THR A 81 27.91 5.63 24.29
N SER A 82 28.25 4.53 24.97
CA SER A 82 28.33 4.44 26.44
C SER A 82 29.76 4.59 26.98
N LEU A 83 30.76 4.63 26.10
CA LEU A 83 32.19 4.62 26.47
C LEU A 83 32.81 6.02 26.45
N THR A 84 32.36 6.91 25.55
CA THR A 84 32.99 8.22 25.34
C THR A 84 31.99 9.31 25.01
N ASP A 85 32.26 10.54 25.48
CA ASP A 85 31.56 11.76 25.05
C ASP A 85 32.28 12.47 23.90
N ASN A 86 33.41 11.95 23.41
CA ASN A 86 34.17 12.55 22.30
C ASN A 86 33.34 12.51 21.00
N GLN A 87 32.80 13.67 20.62
CA GLN A 87 31.90 13.79 19.47
C GLN A 87 32.56 13.41 18.14
N VAL A 88 33.89 13.54 17.99
CA VAL A 88 34.60 13.17 16.75
C VAL A 88 34.64 11.64 16.60
N GLU A 89 34.95 10.91 17.67
CA GLU A 89 34.97 9.43 17.62
C GLU A 89 33.56 8.83 17.53
N LEU A 90 32.56 9.48 18.13
CA LEU A 90 31.14 9.11 17.93
C LEU A 90 30.66 9.41 16.51
N LEU A 91 31.12 10.49 15.88
CA LEU A 91 30.84 10.78 14.46
C LEU A 91 31.45 9.69 13.56
N ILE A 92 32.70 9.29 13.82
CA ILE A 92 33.36 8.19 13.10
C ILE A 92 32.59 6.88 13.29
N ALA A 93 32.09 6.61 14.49
CA ALA A 93 31.30 5.42 14.77
C ALA A 93 29.99 5.40 13.97
N ASP A 94 29.25 6.52 13.92
CA ASP A 94 28.04 6.66 13.10
C ASP A 94 28.35 6.43 11.60
N ILE A 95 29.47 6.94 11.10
CA ILE A 95 29.89 6.76 9.69
C ILE A 95 30.28 5.31 9.39
N GLN A 96 30.94 4.62 10.32
CA GLN A 96 31.23 3.18 10.16
C GLN A 96 29.95 2.34 10.20
N MET A 97 28.96 2.73 11.02
CA MET A 97 27.62 2.12 10.99
C MET A 97 26.89 2.40 9.66
N MET A 98 27.01 3.59 9.07
CA MET A 98 26.53 3.85 7.70
C MET A 98 27.19 2.89 6.69
N ARG A 99 28.52 2.73 6.73
CA ARG A 99 29.26 1.81 5.84
C ARG A 99 28.84 0.34 6.01
N LEU A 100 28.54 -0.10 7.24
CA LEU A 100 27.96 -1.42 7.52
C LEU A 100 26.55 -1.55 6.92
N CYS A 101 25.66 -0.61 7.20
CA CYS A 101 24.29 -0.61 6.70
C CYS A 101 24.25 -0.63 5.17
N GLN A 102 25.12 0.14 4.52
CA GLN A 102 25.31 0.14 3.07
C GLN A 102 25.71 -1.26 2.55
N ARG A 103 26.75 -1.89 3.10
CA ARG A 103 27.22 -3.21 2.66
C ARG A 103 26.18 -4.32 2.89
N GLN A 104 25.35 -4.19 3.93
CA GLN A 104 24.26 -5.12 4.25
C GLN A 104 22.90 -4.75 3.62
N SER A 105 22.85 -3.70 2.78
CA SER A 105 21.65 -3.17 2.12
C SER A 105 20.52 -2.73 3.09
N ARG A 106 20.85 -2.40 4.35
CA ARG A 106 19.92 -1.96 5.39
C ARG A 106 19.61 -0.47 5.29
N ASN A 107 18.85 -0.11 4.25
CA ASN A 107 18.60 1.30 3.89
C ASN A 107 18.02 2.12 5.06
N LYS A 108 17.07 1.59 5.84
CA LYS A 108 16.51 2.31 6.99
C LYS A 108 17.57 2.65 8.05
N GLU A 109 18.36 1.66 8.48
CA GLU A 109 19.41 1.87 9.50
C GLU A 109 20.47 2.86 9.00
N PHE A 110 20.81 2.82 7.70
CA PHE A 110 21.71 3.81 7.08
C PHE A 110 21.24 5.25 7.32
N TYR A 111 19.94 5.53 7.15
CA TYR A 111 19.39 6.88 7.37
C TYR A 111 19.43 7.33 8.83
N ASP A 112 19.13 6.43 9.77
CA ASP A 112 19.18 6.73 11.20
C ASP A 112 20.61 7.14 11.61
N TYR A 113 21.63 6.44 11.11
CA TYR A 113 23.04 6.80 11.33
C TYR A 113 23.51 8.02 10.52
N HIS A 114 23.05 8.21 9.28
CA HIS A 114 23.34 9.41 8.48
C HIS A 114 22.83 10.67 9.16
N GLU A 115 21.60 10.67 9.68
CA GLU A 115 21.05 11.78 10.46
C GLU A 115 21.84 12.04 11.75
N SER A 116 22.24 10.99 12.48
CA SER A 116 23.09 11.12 13.67
C SER A 116 24.44 11.77 13.33
N ALA A 117 25.15 11.23 12.32
CA ALA A 117 26.41 11.77 11.83
C ALA A 117 26.28 13.22 11.37
N GLN A 118 25.23 13.56 10.60
CA GLN A 118 25.02 14.92 10.13
C GLN A 118 24.75 15.91 11.28
N ARG A 119 23.99 15.50 12.31
CA ARG A 119 23.73 16.32 13.51
C ARG A 119 25.00 16.53 14.34
N ARG A 120 25.80 15.47 14.57
CA ARG A 120 27.10 15.59 15.25
C ARG A 120 28.06 16.48 14.47
N GLY A 121 28.16 16.29 13.15
CA GLY A 121 29.02 17.09 12.27
C GLY A 121 28.69 18.58 12.29
N ARG A 122 27.41 18.97 12.38
CA ARG A 122 27.00 20.37 12.56
C ARG A 122 27.49 20.94 13.90
N ARG A 123 27.29 20.22 15.01
CA ARG A 123 27.74 20.63 16.35
C ARG A 123 29.27 20.79 16.42
N ILE A 124 30.02 19.80 15.94
CA ILE A 124 31.50 19.84 15.94
C ILE A 124 32.03 21.00 15.09
N LYS A 125 31.31 21.40 14.02
CA LYS A 125 31.70 22.53 13.17
C LYS A 125 31.63 23.87 13.91
N GLU A 126 30.68 24.04 14.83
CA GLU A 126 30.57 25.23 15.70
C GLU A 126 31.75 25.31 16.68
N GLU A 127 32.30 24.15 17.09
CA GLU A 127 33.41 24.02 18.05
C GLU A 127 34.79 23.83 17.40
N LYS A 128 34.91 23.84 16.05
CA LYS A 128 36.13 23.42 15.29
C LYS A 128 37.44 24.08 15.78
N ASN A 129 37.37 25.31 16.27
CA ASN A 129 38.54 26.06 16.74
C ASN A 129 39.18 25.45 18.01
N TYR A 130 38.37 24.83 18.89
CA TYR A 130 38.81 24.27 20.18
C TYR A 130 39.38 22.85 20.08
N LEU A 131 39.25 22.19 18.92
CA LEU A 131 39.78 20.85 18.70
C LEU A 131 41.32 20.81 18.69
N SER A 132 41.88 19.76 19.30
CA SER A 132 43.32 19.48 19.26
C SER A 132 43.82 19.21 17.84
N LYS A 133 45.14 19.26 17.61
CA LYS A 133 45.73 18.93 16.30
C LYS A 133 45.34 17.52 15.84
N HIS A 134 45.40 16.56 16.76
CA HIS A 134 45.00 15.17 16.52
C HIS A 134 43.49 15.06 16.20
N GLN A 135 42.61 15.70 17.00
CA GLN A 135 41.17 15.73 16.73
C GLN A 135 40.81 16.41 15.40
N LYS A 136 41.58 17.42 14.97
CA LYS A 136 41.41 18.04 13.65
C LYS A 136 41.73 17.07 12.51
N ALA A 137 42.78 16.25 12.63
CA ALA A 137 43.08 15.19 11.67
C ALA A 137 41.98 14.12 11.63
N ARG A 138 41.51 13.65 12.80
CA ARG A 138 40.35 12.73 12.91
C ARG A 138 39.08 13.31 12.29
N LEU A 139 38.84 14.61 12.44
CA LEU A 139 37.70 15.29 11.82
C LEU A 139 37.82 15.42 10.30
N VAL A 140 39.03 15.59 9.74
CA VAL A 140 39.25 15.57 8.28
C VAL A 140 38.84 14.19 7.72
N TYR A 141 39.34 13.10 8.33
CA TYR A 141 38.94 11.74 8.00
C TYR A 141 37.41 11.56 8.10
N ALA A 142 36.80 11.94 9.22
CA ALA A 142 35.36 11.80 9.43
C ALA A 142 34.54 12.57 8.38
N HIS A 143 34.98 13.77 8.00
CA HIS A 143 34.26 14.61 7.05
C HIS A 143 34.34 14.08 5.61
N SER A 144 35.52 13.65 5.15
CA SER A 144 35.67 13.03 3.83
C SER A 144 34.94 11.70 3.76
N GLU A 145 35.11 10.84 4.77
CA GLU A 145 34.51 9.52 4.85
C GLU A 145 32.97 9.59 4.86
N PHE A 146 32.36 10.51 5.62
CA PHE A 146 30.91 10.75 5.60
C PHE A 146 30.39 11.06 4.19
N HIS A 147 31.05 11.97 3.48
CA HIS A 147 30.63 12.38 2.14
C HIS A 147 30.86 11.31 1.08
N ILE A 148 31.95 10.55 1.19
CA ILE A 148 32.26 9.41 0.32
C ILE A 148 31.23 8.28 0.53
N VAL A 149 31.02 7.83 1.77
CA VAL A 149 30.02 6.78 2.09
C VAL A 149 28.61 7.19 1.63
N THR A 150 28.23 8.45 1.85
CA THR A 150 26.95 9.01 1.38
C THR A 150 26.85 9.03 -0.15
N SER A 151 27.93 9.38 -0.86
CA SER A 151 27.96 9.33 -2.34
C SER A 151 27.80 7.90 -2.85
N ILE A 152 28.57 6.94 -2.31
CA ILE A 152 28.51 5.54 -2.74
C ILE A 152 27.12 4.94 -2.44
N TYR A 153 26.53 5.24 -1.28
CA TYR A 153 25.16 4.82 -0.96
C TYR A 153 24.16 5.33 -2.01
N TYR A 154 24.17 6.64 -2.29
CA TYR A 154 23.27 7.23 -3.29
C TYR A 154 23.49 6.66 -4.69
N TYR A 155 24.72 6.32 -5.06
CA TYR A 155 25.00 5.62 -6.32
C TYR A 155 24.32 4.24 -6.37
N TYR A 156 24.47 3.41 -5.34
CA TYR A 156 23.86 2.07 -5.31
C TYR A 156 22.32 2.08 -5.28
N VAL A 157 21.68 3.06 -4.62
CA VAL A 157 20.21 3.18 -4.66
C VAL A 157 19.68 3.79 -5.97
N GLY A 158 20.54 4.30 -6.85
CA GLY A 158 20.17 4.86 -8.17
C GLY A 158 19.95 6.37 -8.19
N LEU A 159 20.44 7.10 -7.19
CA LEU A 159 20.28 8.55 -7.01
C LEU A 159 21.56 9.31 -7.42
N GLU A 160 21.79 9.39 -8.73
CA GLU A 160 22.99 10.03 -9.32
C GLU A 160 23.20 11.48 -8.86
N ILE A 161 22.15 12.31 -8.85
CA ILE A 161 22.28 13.74 -8.50
C ILE A 161 22.67 13.93 -7.02
N PRO A 162 22.01 13.28 -6.04
CA PRO A 162 22.50 13.24 -4.65
C PRO A 162 23.92 12.69 -4.51
N SER A 163 24.28 11.63 -5.23
CA SER A 163 25.63 11.06 -5.19
C SER A 163 26.70 12.08 -5.62
N VAL A 164 26.56 12.67 -6.81
CA VAL A 164 27.46 13.70 -7.33
C VAL A 164 27.54 14.90 -6.39
N LYS A 165 26.43 15.28 -5.76
CA LYS A 165 26.40 16.39 -4.78
C LYS A 165 27.14 16.04 -3.49
N ALA A 166 27.02 14.81 -3.00
CA ALA A 166 27.71 14.36 -1.79
C ALA A 166 29.22 14.36 -1.98
N LEU A 167 29.73 13.82 -3.09
CA LEU A 167 31.17 13.78 -3.35
C LEU A 167 31.76 15.18 -3.59
N LYS A 168 31.05 16.05 -4.32
CA LYS A 168 31.45 17.45 -4.55
C LYS A 168 31.45 18.34 -3.30
N ALA A 169 30.93 17.87 -2.17
CA ALA A 169 31.06 18.58 -0.90
C ALA A 169 32.49 18.47 -0.32
N VAL A 170 33.25 17.47 -0.74
CA VAL A 170 34.68 17.32 -0.41
C VAL A 170 35.49 18.12 -1.41
N ASN A 171 36.22 19.14 -0.96
CA ASN A 171 37.14 19.89 -1.81
C ASN A 171 38.42 19.07 -2.07
N PRO A 172 38.75 18.67 -3.32
CA PRO A 172 39.96 17.91 -3.62
C PRO A 172 41.25 18.65 -3.27
N ASP A 173 41.24 19.99 -3.38
CA ASP A 173 42.37 20.88 -3.09
C ASP A 173 42.32 21.43 -1.65
N GLY A 174 41.53 20.81 -0.77
CA GLY A 174 41.25 21.24 0.59
C GLY A 174 42.01 20.48 1.68
N GLU A 175 41.47 20.50 2.91
CA GLU A 175 42.07 19.85 4.08
C GLU A 175 42.34 18.33 3.88
N ILE A 176 41.60 17.67 2.96
CA ILE A 176 41.78 16.24 2.65
C ILE A 176 43.19 15.90 2.12
N MET A 177 43.90 16.82 1.48
CA MET A 177 45.28 16.58 1.04
C MET A 177 46.24 16.29 2.21
N THR A 178 45.86 16.64 3.45
CA THR A 178 46.63 16.28 4.65
C THR A 178 46.51 14.80 5.05
N ASP A 179 45.49 14.10 4.53
CA ASP A 179 45.28 12.66 4.69
C ASP A 179 45.40 11.96 3.32
N THR A 180 46.58 11.40 3.05
CA THR A 180 46.85 10.72 1.77
C THR A 180 45.91 9.53 1.52
N ALA A 181 45.48 8.81 2.56
CA ALA A 181 44.59 7.66 2.38
C ALA A 181 43.18 8.09 1.98
N GLN A 182 42.66 9.16 2.59
CA GLN A 182 41.37 9.73 2.21
C GLN A 182 41.43 10.48 0.86
N TYR A 183 42.56 11.08 0.51
CA TYR A 183 42.75 11.64 -0.83
C TYR A 183 42.70 10.56 -1.93
N LEU A 184 43.36 9.40 -1.71
CA LEU A 184 43.26 8.24 -2.62
C LEU A 184 41.82 7.70 -2.69
N ASN A 185 41.13 7.60 -1.55
CA ASN A 185 39.70 7.23 -1.49
C ASN A 185 38.84 8.17 -2.36
N LEU A 186 39.05 9.48 -2.27
CA LEU A 186 38.35 10.48 -3.09
C LEU A 186 38.68 10.33 -4.58
N LEU A 187 39.96 10.18 -4.96
CA LEU A 187 40.36 10.00 -6.36
C LEU A 187 39.73 8.74 -6.97
N TYR A 188 39.78 7.61 -6.26
CA TYR A 188 39.11 6.39 -6.71
C TYR A 188 37.61 6.60 -6.95
N ASN A 189 36.89 7.20 -6.00
CA ASN A 189 35.45 7.45 -6.14
C ASN A 189 35.12 8.48 -7.25
N LEU A 190 36.00 9.44 -7.53
CA LEU A 190 35.85 10.36 -8.67
C LEU A 190 36.02 9.64 -10.02
N GLY A 191 36.99 8.72 -10.15
CA GLY A 191 37.28 8.01 -11.39
C GLY A 191 36.45 6.75 -11.65
N ALA A 192 35.94 6.09 -10.60
CA ALA A 192 35.12 4.87 -10.72
C ALA A 192 33.62 5.09 -10.45
N GLY A 193 33.23 6.18 -9.77
CA GLY A 193 31.86 6.39 -9.30
C GLY A 193 30.87 6.99 -10.31
N GLY A 194 31.24 7.14 -11.59
CA GLY A 194 30.36 7.73 -12.63
C GLY A 194 30.01 9.21 -12.38
N ILE A 195 30.90 9.94 -11.70
CA ILE A 195 30.65 11.31 -11.20
C ILE A 195 30.97 12.38 -12.27
N ILE A 196 31.81 12.03 -13.24
CA ILE A 196 32.34 12.93 -14.27
C ILE A 196 31.28 13.19 -15.35
N LYS A 197 31.20 14.44 -15.84
CA LYS A 197 30.33 14.84 -16.95
C LYS A 197 31.17 15.48 -18.05
N GLY A 198 31.45 14.71 -19.10
CA GLY A 198 32.15 15.13 -20.31
C GLY A 198 31.21 15.45 -21.47
N LYS A 199 31.79 15.88 -22.59
CA LYS A 199 31.07 16.19 -23.85
C LYS A 199 30.72 14.94 -24.67
N SER A 200 31.46 13.85 -24.47
CA SER A 200 31.25 12.54 -25.09
C SER A 200 31.61 11.43 -24.10
N GLN A 201 31.21 10.19 -24.38
CA GLN A 201 31.60 9.05 -23.54
C GLN A 201 33.13 8.83 -23.54
N GLU A 202 33.80 9.12 -24.65
CA GLU A 202 35.26 9.02 -24.75
C GLU A 202 35.99 10.05 -23.88
N ASP A 203 35.45 11.28 -23.81
CA ASP A 203 35.95 12.36 -22.92
C ASP A 203 35.75 12.00 -21.44
N ILE A 204 34.63 11.36 -21.10
CA ILE A 204 34.40 10.79 -19.76
C ILE A 204 35.41 9.67 -19.47
N ASN A 205 35.53 8.69 -20.37
CA ASN A 205 36.43 7.54 -20.20
C ASN A 205 37.90 7.97 -20.02
N GLN A 206 38.36 9.00 -20.76
CA GLN A 206 39.71 9.55 -20.62
C GLN A 206 39.90 10.26 -19.27
N GLN A 207 38.97 11.13 -18.86
CA GLN A 207 39.07 11.83 -17.56
C GLN A 207 39.02 10.85 -16.37
N GLU A 208 38.20 9.80 -16.47
CA GLU A 208 38.15 8.72 -15.47
C GLU A 208 39.47 7.92 -15.45
N PHE A 209 40.04 7.60 -16.62
CA PHE A 209 41.35 6.96 -16.73
C PHE A 209 42.48 7.81 -16.10
N ASP A 210 42.54 9.11 -16.37
CA ASP A 210 43.57 10.01 -15.82
C ASP A 210 43.53 10.06 -14.28
N ILE A 211 42.33 10.12 -13.71
CA ILE A 211 42.12 10.13 -12.26
C ILE A 211 42.48 8.77 -11.64
N LEU A 212 42.08 7.66 -12.28
CA LEU A 212 42.42 6.31 -11.81
C LEU A 212 43.92 6.03 -11.92
N MET A 213 44.60 6.48 -12.97
CA MET A 213 46.06 6.39 -13.11
C MET A 213 46.79 7.21 -12.04
N ARG A 214 46.29 8.40 -11.70
CA ARG A 214 46.82 9.20 -10.60
C ARG A 214 46.65 8.48 -9.26
N CYS A 215 45.49 7.86 -9.03
CA CYS A 215 45.24 7.05 -7.85
C CYS A 215 46.19 5.85 -7.77
N TYR A 216 46.27 5.04 -8.84
CA TYR A 216 47.18 3.89 -8.96
C TYR A 216 48.63 4.26 -8.69
N SER A 217 49.17 5.23 -9.43
CA SER A 217 50.60 5.60 -9.34
C SER A 217 50.98 6.12 -7.94
N MET A 218 50.06 6.83 -7.28
CA MET A 218 50.26 7.33 -5.93
C MET A 218 50.09 6.22 -4.88
N ALA A 219 49.09 5.35 -5.03
CA ALA A 219 48.87 4.21 -4.15
C ALA A 219 50.05 3.22 -4.19
N HIS A 220 50.50 2.84 -5.39
CA HIS A 220 51.65 1.97 -5.61
C HIS A 220 52.94 2.58 -5.02
N LYS A 221 53.27 3.83 -5.37
CA LYS A 221 54.47 4.52 -4.88
C LYS A 221 54.56 4.60 -3.36
N PHE A 222 53.43 4.78 -2.67
CA PHE A 222 53.39 4.90 -1.22
C PHE A 222 52.99 3.59 -0.51
N GLY A 223 52.75 2.50 -1.23
CA GLY A 223 52.34 1.20 -0.68
C GLY A 223 50.98 1.23 0.01
N TYR A 224 49.92 1.60 -0.71
CA TYR A 224 48.52 1.60 -0.26
C TYR A 224 47.72 0.52 -1.01
N ILE A 225 47.91 -0.74 -0.59
CA ILE A 225 47.47 -1.95 -1.29
C ILE A 225 46.00 -1.91 -1.77
N PRO A 226 45.00 -1.51 -0.94
CA PRO A 226 43.60 -1.53 -1.39
C PRO A 226 43.31 -0.48 -2.46
N TRP A 227 43.98 0.67 -2.43
CA TRP A 227 43.77 1.73 -3.42
C TRP A 227 44.48 1.42 -4.73
N GLU A 228 45.61 0.72 -4.68
CA GLU A 228 46.27 0.15 -5.85
C GLU A 228 45.38 -0.91 -6.52
N ALA A 229 44.88 -1.87 -5.73
CA ALA A 229 43.98 -2.94 -6.19
C ALA A 229 42.66 -2.39 -6.77
N ASN A 230 41.99 -1.48 -6.05
CA ASN A 230 40.78 -0.78 -6.51
C ASN A 230 41.02 -0.05 -7.83
N SER A 231 42.17 0.62 -7.98
CA SER A 231 42.50 1.34 -9.22
C SER A 231 42.78 0.39 -10.38
N LEU A 232 43.53 -0.70 -10.16
CA LEU A 232 43.75 -1.75 -11.17
C LEU A 232 42.45 -2.44 -11.60
N GLN A 233 41.53 -2.70 -10.66
CA GLN A 233 40.22 -3.26 -10.96
C GLN A 233 39.38 -2.30 -11.82
N ALA A 234 39.31 -1.01 -11.45
CA ALA A 234 38.56 -0.02 -12.22
C ALA A 234 39.18 0.24 -13.60
N LEU A 235 40.51 0.30 -13.70
CA LEU A 235 41.22 0.38 -14.99
C LEU A 235 40.96 -0.85 -15.86
N SER A 236 40.95 -2.06 -15.28
CA SER A 236 40.53 -3.28 -15.97
C SER A 236 39.13 -3.15 -16.57
N GLU A 237 38.17 -2.59 -15.85
CA GLU A 237 36.79 -2.42 -16.37
C GLU A 237 36.73 -1.46 -17.56
N LYS A 238 37.56 -0.41 -17.61
CA LYS A 238 37.66 0.51 -18.77
C LYS A 238 38.23 -0.16 -20.03
N PHE A 239 39.06 -1.19 -19.89
CA PHE A 239 39.71 -1.89 -21.02
C PHE A 239 38.89 -3.07 -21.57
N LEU A 240 37.71 -3.37 -20.99
CA LEU A 240 36.84 -4.45 -21.44
C LEU A 240 36.23 -4.19 -22.83
N ILE A 241 35.82 -2.95 -23.11
CA ILE A 241 35.18 -2.58 -24.39
C ILE A 241 36.28 -2.32 -25.43
N GLU A 242 36.21 -2.99 -26.57
CA GLU A 242 37.24 -2.92 -27.62
C GLU A 242 37.47 -1.50 -28.16
N HIS A 243 36.40 -0.75 -28.43
CA HIS A 243 36.51 0.64 -28.90
C HIS A 243 37.24 1.53 -27.90
N ASP A 244 36.79 1.51 -26.64
CA ASP A 244 37.38 2.31 -25.55
C ASP A 244 38.82 1.90 -25.26
N ARG A 245 39.10 0.59 -25.24
CA ARG A 245 40.45 0.04 -25.09
C ARG A 245 41.38 0.56 -26.18
N ASN A 246 41.00 0.42 -27.45
CA ASN A 246 41.85 0.80 -28.58
C ASN A 246 42.17 2.31 -28.55
N LYS A 247 41.20 3.14 -28.15
CA LYS A 247 41.42 4.58 -27.95
C LYS A 247 42.32 4.88 -26.76
N LEU A 248 42.04 4.32 -25.58
CA LEU A 248 42.85 4.53 -24.37
C LEU A 248 44.31 4.06 -24.58
N LEU A 249 44.53 2.96 -25.30
CA LEU A 249 45.86 2.47 -25.70
C LEU A 249 46.61 3.48 -26.58
N ALA A 250 45.93 4.06 -27.57
CA ALA A 250 46.51 5.04 -28.48
C ALA A 250 46.86 6.35 -27.78
N ASP A 251 45.93 6.88 -26.97
CA ASP A 251 46.05 8.18 -26.32
C ASP A 251 47.01 8.15 -25.10
N ASN A 252 47.22 6.98 -24.47
CA ASN A 252 47.91 6.86 -23.17
C ASN A 252 49.11 5.89 -23.14
N GLN A 253 49.84 5.74 -24.26
CA GLN A 253 50.92 4.74 -24.42
C GLN A 253 51.91 4.65 -23.23
N THR A 254 52.33 5.77 -22.65
CA THR A 254 53.28 5.77 -21.52
C THR A 254 52.66 5.22 -20.22
N ALA A 255 51.40 5.56 -19.94
CA ALA A 255 50.67 5.05 -18.79
C ALA A 255 50.35 3.55 -18.94
N VAL A 256 49.98 3.12 -20.16
CA VAL A 256 49.75 1.72 -20.48
C VAL A 256 51.02 0.88 -20.31
N LYS A 257 52.20 1.38 -20.72
CA LYS A 257 53.48 0.69 -20.48
C LYS A 257 53.80 0.53 -18.99
N LEU A 258 53.36 1.45 -18.14
CA LEU A 258 53.50 1.33 -16.69
C LEU A 258 52.53 0.27 -16.10
N LEU A 259 51.33 0.12 -16.67
CA LEU A 259 50.38 -0.93 -16.27
C LEU A 259 50.80 -2.33 -16.78
N ASN A 260 51.39 -2.41 -17.96
CA ASN A 260 51.70 -3.66 -18.66
C ASN A 260 53.10 -4.19 -18.37
N GLU A 261 53.45 -4.34 -17.09
CA GLU A 261 54.74 -4.85 -16.61
C GLU A 261 55.08 -6.25 -17.19
N ASP A 262 54.06 -7.10 -17.34
CA ASP A 262 54.18 -8.48 -17.82
C ASP A 262 54.27 -8.60 -19.36
N ASN A 263 54.25 -7.48 -20.09
CA ASN A 263 54.21 -7.42 -21.58
C ASN A 263 53.07 -8.28 -22.19
N MET A 264 51.90 -8.26 -21.56
CA MET A 264 50.72 -8.98 -22.01
C MET A 264 50.16 -8.38 -23.31
N PRO A 265 49.57 -9.19 -24.21
CA PRO A 265 48.81 -8.69 -25.34
C PRO A 265 47.65 -7.77 -24.90
N ASP A 266 47.33 -6.76 -25.70
CA ASP A 266 46.29 -5.76 -25.43
C ASP A 266 44.93 -6.39 -25.04
N THR A 267 44.57 -7.52 -25.65
CA THR A 267 43.34 -8.27 -25.38
C THR A 267 43.31 -8.96 -24.02
N LEU A 268 44.47 -9.25 -23.43
CA LEU A 268 44.63 -9.92 -22.13
C LEU A 268 45.01 -8.95 -21.01
N LEU A 269 45.40 -7.71 -21.33
CA LEU A 269 45.83 -6.69 -20.37
C LEU A 269 44.77 -6.40 -19.29
N ALA A 270 43.48 -6.34 -19.65
CA ALA A 270 42.39 -6.21 -18.68
C ALA A 270 42.39 -7.39 -17.68
N GLY A 271 42.42 -8.63 -18.18
CA GLY A 271 42.46 -9.82 -17.33
C GLY A 271 43.69 -9.87 -16.40
N ASN A 272 44.85 -9.45 -16.89
CA ASN A 272 46.07 -9.31 -16.08
C ASN A 272 45.88 -8.29 -14.94
N MET A 273 45.37 -7.09 -15.23
CA MET A 273 45.10 -6.07 -14.21
C MET A 273 44.09 -6.57 -13.15
N ALA A 274 43.00 -7.22 -13.57
CA ALA A 274 42.04 -7.84 -12.64
C ALA A 274 42.68 -8.96 -11.80
N GLN A 275 43.56 -9.78 -12.36
CA GLN A 275 44.25 -10.84 -11.62
C GLN A 275 45.31 -10.30 -10.65
N ARG A 276 45.97 -9.18 -10.98
CA ARG A 276 46.86 -8.44 -10.06
C ARG A 276 46.06 -7.83 -8.91
N ALA A 277 44.95 -7.16 -9.21
CA ALA A 277 44.03 -6.64 -8.20
C ALA A 277 43.51 -7.76 -7.26
N LEU A 278 43.20 -8.95 -7.79
CA LEU A 278 42.75 -10.09 -6.97
C LEU A 278 43.79 -10.45 -5.91
N ARG A 279 45.05 -10.64 -6.34
CA ARG A 279 46.16 -11.00 -5.43
C ARG A 279 46.37 -9.95 -4.34
N LEU A 280 46.29 -8.66 -4.70
CA LEU A 280 46.42 -7.56 -3.74
C LEU A 280 45.27 -7.52 -2.72
N PHE A 281 44.02 -7.81 -3.13
CA PHE A 281 42.89 -7.91 -2.19
C PHE A 281 42.98 -9.15 -1.29
N GLU A 282 43.43 -10.29 -1.83
CA GLU A 282 43.67 -11.53 -1.07
C GLU A 282 44.82 -11.36 -0.06
N GLU A 283 45.92 -10.71 -0.45
CA GLU A 283 47.06 -10.38 0.44
C GLU A 283 46.67 -9.41 1.56
N TYR A 284 45.89 -8.38 1.25
CA TYR A 284 45.42 -7.40 2.23
C TYR A 284 44.29 -7.94 3.13
N GLY A 285 43.48 -8.88 2.64
CA GLY A 285 42.39 -9.51 3.37
C GLY A 285 41.02 -8.81 3.27
N ASP A 286 40.74 -8.06 2.20
CA ASP A 286 39.39 -7.49 1.97
C ASP A 286 38.49 -8.53 1.27
N VAL A 287 37.67 -9.21 2.07
CA VAL A 287 36.77 -10.27 1.59
C VAL A 287 35.71 -9.72 0.62
N TYR A 288 35.25 -8.49 0.83
CA TYR A 288 34.23 -7.85 0.00
C TYR A 288 34.76 -7.53 -1.39
N GLN A 289 35.94 -6.89 -1.46
CA GLN A 289 36.57 -6.54 -2.73
C GLN A 289 37.11 -7.78 -3.45
N THR A 290 37.58 -8.80 -2.74
CA THR A 290 37.98 -10.10 -3.34
C THR A 290 36.83 -10.70 -4.16
N ALA A 291 35.62 -10.80 -3.59
CA ALA A 291 34.45 -11.29 -4.31
C ALA A 291 34.01 -10.36 -5.46
N GLY A 292 34.04 -9.04 -5.24
CA GLY A 292 33.78 -8.03 -6.27
C GLY A 292 34.77 -8.10 -7.44
N ASN A 293 36.01 -8.50 -7.19
CA ASN A 293 37.05 -8.62 -8.21
C ASN A 293 37.02 -9.97 -8.95
N TYR A 294 36.61 -11.07 -8.30
CA TYR A 294 36.26 -12.31 -9.02
C TYR A 294 35.17 -12.08 -10.09
N ARG A 295 34.18 -11.22 -9.81
CA ARG A 295 33.17 -10.75 -10.80
C ARG A 295 33.82 -9.97 -11.95
N THR A 296 34.75 -9.06 -11.66
CA THR A 296 35.50 -8.30 -12.69
C THR A 296 36.36 -9.22 -13.56
N LEU A 297 37.05 -10.20 -12.95
CA LEU A 297 37.85 -11.19 -13.67
C LEU A 297 36.98 -12.11 -14.56
N ALA A 298 35.79 -12.49 -14.09
CA ALA A 298 34.81 -13.20 -14.92
C ALA A 298 34.33 -12.37 -16.13
N SER A 299 34.22 -11.04 -15.98
CA SER A 299 33.94 -10.13 -17.10
C SER A 299 35.10 -10.07 -18.10
N CYS A 300 36.34 -10.24 -17.65
CA CYS A 300 37.50 -10.33 -18.55
C CYS A 300 37.49 -11.66 -19.34
N TYR A 301 37.28 -12.80 -18.66
CA TYR A 301 37.14 -14.11 -19.31
C TYR A 301 35.98 -14.15 -20.31
N TRP A 302 34.87 -13.47 -19.99
CA TRP A 302 33.75 -13.29 -20.91
C TRP A 302 34.14 -12.61 -22.23
N GLN A 303 34.96 -11.55 -22.20
CA GLN A 303 35.34 -10.83 -23.43
C GLN A 303 36.21 -11.68 -24.37
N ILE A 304 37.01 -12.62 -23.82
CA ILE A 304 37.80 -13.57 -24.61
C ILE A 304 37.04 -14.88 -24.91
N ASN A 305 35.74 -14.93 -24.60
CA ASN A 305 34.84 -16.07 -24.78
C ASN A 305 35.20 -17.34 -23.97
N ASP A 306 35.99 -17.21 -22.89
CA ASP A 306 36.21 -18.30 -21.95
C ASP A 306 35.12 -18.32 -20.87
N TYR A 307 33.94 -18.79 -21.27
CA TYR A 307 32.78 -18.87 -20.37
C TYR A 307 33.00 -19.86 -19.22
N ARG A 308 33.89 -20.86 -19.35
CA ARG A 308 34.17 -21.82 -18.28
C ARG A 308 34.97 -21.18 -17.15
N SER A 309 36.04 -20.46 -17.49
CA SER A 309 36.81 -19.70 -16.48
C SER A 309 35.98 -18.59 -15.85
N ALA A 310 35.07 -17.97 -16.60
CA ALA A 310 34.11 -17.00 -16.06
C ALA A 310 33.15 -17.62 -15.01
N ILE A 311 32.57 -18.80 -15.27
CA ILE A 311 31.75 -19.53 -14.27
C ILE A 311 32.58 -19.84 -13.03
N ILE A 312 33.77 -20.42 -13.18
CA ILE A 312 34.65 -20.78 -12.06
C ILE A 312 34.98 -19.56 -11.19
N CYS A 313 35.21 -18.39 -11.79
CA CYS A 313 35.45 -17.15 -11.04
C CYS A 313 34.21 -16.71 -10.25
N LEU A 314 33.02 -16.73 -10.86
CA LEU A 314 31.78 -16.32 -10.20
C LEU A 314 31.33 -17.32 -9.12
N GLU A 315 31.55 -18.61 -9.31
CA GLU A 315 31.33 -19.63 -8.28
C GLU A 315 32.30 -19.48 -7.12
N LYS A 316 33.59 -19.21 -7.39
CA LYS A 316 34.56 -18.83 -6.35
C LYS A 316 34.11 -17.60 -5.57
N ALA A 317 33.59 -16.57 -6.23
CA ALA A 317 33.07 -15.36 -5.56
C ALA A 317 31.96 -15.66 -4.53
N LEU A 318 31.19 -16.73 -4.74
CA LEU A 318 30.10 -17.16 -3.83
C LEU A 318 30.55 -18.21 -2.80
N LEU A 319 31.46 -19.11 -3.16
CA LEU A 319 31.82 -20.29 -2.36
C LEU A 319 33.11 -20.12 -1.54
N HIS A 320 34.01 -19.21 -1.93
CA HIS A 320 35.31 -19.04 -1.28
C HIS A 320 35.19 -18.53 0.16
N ASN A 321 34.26 -17.63 0.44
CA ASN A 321 33.97 -17.17 1.80
C ASN A 321 32.46 -16.95 2.01
N LYS A 322 31.82 -17.78 2.83
CA LYS A 322 30.38 -17.71 3.14
C LYS A 322 29.94 -16.39 3.76
N SER A 323 30.86 -15.59 4.30
CA SER A 323 30.54 -14.25 4.83
C SER A 323 29.90 -13.35 3.75
N ILE A 324 30.14 -13.62 2.47
CA ILE A 324 29.54 -12.92 1.34
C ILE A 324 28.00 -12.93 1.36
N GLU A 325 27.37 -13.94 1.97
CA GLU A 325 25.92 -14.03 2.21
C GLU A 325 25.33 -12.81 2.94
N LYS A 326 26.18 -12.07 3.67
CA LYS A 326 25.81 -10.82 4.36
C LYS A 326 25.68 -9.60 3.43
N THR A 327 25.88 -9.75 2.12
CA THR A 327 25.94 -8.66 1.13
C THR A 327 25.02 -8.91 -0.08
N PRO A 328 23.69 -8.69 0.07
CA PRO A 328 22.72 -9.17 -0.91
C PRO A 328 22.81 -8.48 -2.28
N ASP A 329 23.19 -7.20 -2.35
CA ASP A 329 23.37 -6.50 -3.63
C ASP A 329 24.59 -7.00 -4.43
N LEU A 330 25.69 -7.37 -3.75
CA LEU A 330 26.87 -7.95 -4.39
C LEU A 330 26.58 -9.36 -4.91
N ILE A 331 25.88 -10.19 -4.12
CA ILE A 331 25.40 -11.50 -4.58
C ILE A 331 24.44 -11.34 -5.75
N ALA A 332 23.51 -10.37 -5.72
CA ALA A 332 22.61 -10.13 -6.84
C ALA A 332 23.40 -9.84 -8.13
N SER A 333 24.44 -8.99 -8.08
CA SER A 333 25.30 -8.72 -9.23
C SER A 333 26.04 -9.97 -9.74
N ILE A 334 26.58 -10.81 -8.84
CA ILE A 334 27.24 -12.07 -9.21
C ILE A 334 26.24 -13.07 -9.82
N ARG A 335 25.03 -13.18 -9.27
CA ARG A 335 23.94 -14.05 -9.77
C ARG A 335 23.40 -13.59 -11.12
N GLU A 336 23.27 -12.29 -11.35
CA GLU A 336 22.94 -11.73 -12.67
C GLU A 336 23.99 -12.17 -13.69
N GLN A 337 25.28 -11.99 -13.39
CA GLN A 337 26.34 -12.39 -14.31
C GLN A 337 26.38 -13.91 -14.52
N LEU A 338 26.23 -14.73 -13.49
CA LEU A 338 26.12 -16.19 -13.63
C LEU A 338 24.98 -16.59 -14.59
N SER A 339 23.82 -15.93 -14.52
CA SER A 339 22.72 -16.23 -15.45
C SER A 339 23.13 -16.01 -16.91
N VAL A 340 23.93 -14.99 -17.18
CA VAL A 340 24.47 -14.68 -18.52
C VAL A 340 25.53 -15.68 -18.95
N VAL A 341 26.44 -16.10 -18.07
CA VAL A 341 27.50 -17.06 -18.43
C VAL A 341 26.96 -18.48 -18.63
N TYR A 342 26.01 -18.94 -17.79
CA TYR A 342 25.32 -20.21 -18.03
C TYR A 342 24.51 -20.21 -19.32
N ALA A 343 23.83 -19.10 -19.65
CA ALA A 343 23.15 -18.97 -20.93
C ALA A 343 24.12 -19.10 -22.13
N ALA A 344 25.32 -18.51 -22.05
CA ALA A 344 26.34 -18.58 -23.11
C ALA A 344 26.84 -20.00 -23.41
N ILE A 345 26.89 -20.88 -22.41
CA ILE A 345 27.21 -22.31 -22.61
C ILE A 345 25.98 -23.17 -22.96
N ASN A 346 24.82 -22.54 -23.19
CA ASN A 346 23.50 -23.16 -23.42
C ASN A 346 22.95 -23.98 -22.23
N ASP A 347 23.44 -23.73 -21.00
CA ASP A 347 22.82 -24.28 -19.79
C ASP A 347 21.66 -23.39 -19.35
N LYS A 348 20.46 -23.76 -19.81
CA LYS A 348 19.22 -23.09 -19.43
C LYS A 348 18.90 -23.25 -17.94
N GLN A 349 19.20 -24.40 -17.31
CA GLN A 349 18.85 -24.64 -15.91
C GLN A 349 19.71 -23.79 -14.97
N GLY A 350 21.03 -23.75 -15.20
CA GLY A 350 21.95 -22.87 -14.50
C GLY A 350 21.62 -21.38 -14.72
N SER A 351 21.23 -21.00 -15.94
CA SER A 351 20.77 -19.64 -16.27
C SER A 351 19.55 -19.24 -15.45
N ASP A 352 18.46 -20.01 -15.55
CA ASP A 352 17.17 -19.69 -14.93
C ASP A 352 17.27 -19.73 -13.39
N PHE A 353 18.02 -20.67 -12.82
CA PHE A 353 18.28 -20.76 -11.38
C PHE A 353 18.94 -19.49 -10.82
N ASN A 354 20.03 -19.04 -11.45
CA ASN A 354 20.74 -17.85 -11.00
C ASN A 354 19.92 -16.56 -11.22
N ARG A 355 19.15 -16.50 -12.33
CA ARG A 355 18.27 -15.36 -12.62
C ARG A 355 17.14 -15.22 -11.59
N ASN A 356 16.54 -16.33 -11.14
CA ASN A 356 15.47 -16.28 -10.14
C ASN A 356 16.01 -15.78 -8.79
N ILE A 357 17.17 -16.26 -8.34
CA ILE A 357 17.81 -15.78 -7.10
C ILE A 357 18.13 -14.28 -7.18
N TYR A 358 18.60 -13.80 -8.34
CA TYR A 358 18.82 -12.37 -8.58
C TYR A 358 17.53 -11.54 -8.40
N LEU A 359 16.41 -11.99 -8.97
CA LEU A 359 15.12 -11.31 -8.84
C LEU A 359 14.61 -11.31 -7.39
N ASP A 360 14.70 -12.44 -6.68
CA ASP A 360 14.33 -12.54 -5.26
C ASP A 360 15.15 -11.60 -4.37
N LEU A 361 16.44 -11.43 -4.65
CA LEU A 361 17.32 -10.51 -3.93
C LEU A 361 16.95 -9.04 -4.22
N GLN A 362 16.64 -8.70 -5.48
CA GLN A 362 16.14 -7.36 -5.84
C GLN A 362 14.78 -7.05 -5.20
N GLU A 363 13.88 -8.03 -5.01
CA GLU A 363 12.62 -7.82 -4.30
C GLU A 363 12.84 -7.58 -2.79
N LYS A 364 13.78 -8.30 -2.15
CA LYS A 364 14.11 -8.07 -0.73
C LYS A 364 14.62 -6.65 -0.50
N THR A 365 15.58 -6.17 -1.30
CA THR A 365 16.13 -4.81 -1.17
C THR A 365 15.18 -3.71 -1.64
N ARG A 366 13.98 -4.04 -2.18
CA ARG A 366 12.90 -3.08 -2.46
C ARG A 366 12.19 -2.62 -1.19
N GLN A 367 11.95 -3.52 -0.23
CA GLN A 367 11.13 -3.22 0.95
C GLN A 367 11.77 -2.14 1.83
N ASP A 368 13.09 -2.17 1.98
CA ASP A 368 13.82 -1.21 2.82
C ASP A 368 13.88 0.20 2.20
N ARG A 369 14.04 0.31 0.88
CA ARG A 369 14.05 1.61 0.15
C ARG A 369 12.70 2.33 0.20
N TYR A 370 11.60 1.61 0.39
CA TYR A 370 10.27 2.21 0.56
C TYR A 370 10.14 3.02 1.86
N TYR A 371 10.80 2.61 2.95
CA TYR A 371 10.76 3.35 4.22
C TYR A 371 11.58 4.65 4.18
N GLU A 372 12.63 4.69 3.35
CA GLU A 372 13.53 5.83 3.13
C GLU A 372 12.81 7.01 2.45
N SER A 373 12.05 6.77 1.38
CA SER A 373 11.25 7.80 0.68
C SER A 373 10.26 8.54 1.61
N ARG A 374 9.77 7.84 2.64
CA ARG A 374 8.85 8.38 3.64
C ARG A 374 9.56 9.30 4.65
N ALA A 375 10.82 9.05 4.99
CA ALA A 375 11.58 9.85 5.95
C ALA A 375 11.93 11.23 5.38
N GLU A 376 12.39 11.30 4.12
CA GLU A 376 12.79 12.56 3.48
C GLU A 376 11.61 13.57 3.35
N GLN A 377 10.39 13.05 3.17
CA GLN A 377 9.18 13.87 3.09
C GLN A 377 8.76 14.45 4.46
N LEU A 378 9.00 13.72 5.54
CA LEU A 378 8.75 14.19 6.91
C LEU A 378 9.74 15.28 7.32
N GLU A 379 11.00 15.21 6.87
CA GLU A 379 12.01 16.22 7.21
C GLU A 379 11.74 17.59 6.54
N LYS A 380 11.37 17.58 5.25
CA LYS A 380 11.01 18.80 4.51
C LYS A 380 9.82 19.53 5.16
N THR A 381 8.75 18.79 5.44
CA THR A 381 7.51 19.33 6.03
C THR A 381 7.70 19.84 7.46
N SER A 382 8.57 19.21 8.26
CA SER A 382 8.97 19.71 9.58
C SER A 382 9.71 21.06 9.50
N ARG A 383 10.63 21.21 8.54
CA ARG A 383 11.42 22.44 8.36
C ARG A 383 10.57 23.64 7.97
N GLN A 384 9.54 23.44 7.13
CA GLN A 384 8.57 24.48 6.74
C GLN A 384 7.73 24.96 7.94
N LEU A 385 7.23 24.02 8.77
CA LEU A 385 6.42 24.34 9.95
C LEU A 385 7.17 25.24 10.96
N ASN A 386 8.45 24.97 11.20
CA ASN A 386 9.27 25.76 12.12
C ASN A 386 9.46 27.22 11.65
N MET A 387 9.59 27.46 10.35
CA MET A 387 9.66 28.82 9.81
C MET A 387 8.32 29.57 9.96
N MET A 388 7.19 28.89 9.80
CA MET A 388 5.86 29.50 9.99
C MET A 388 5.62 29.94 11.43
N ILE A 389 6.00 29.12 12.42
CA ILE A 389 5.83 29.43 13.85
C ILE A 389 6.59 30.73 14.22
N GLY A 390 7.81 30.90 13.70
CA GLY A 390 8.61 32.10 13.93
C GLY A 390 8.02 33.39 13.33
N ALA A 391 7.21 33.31 12.28
CA ALA A 391 6.53 34.48 11.70
C ALA A 391 5.33 34.93 12.56
N VAL A 392 4.55 33.99 13.08
CA VAL A 392 3.33 34.28 13.86
C VAL A 392 3.66 34.92 15.22
N THR A 393 4.71 34.46 15.90
CA THR A 393 5.14 35.04 17.19
C THR A 393 5.53 36.51 17.06
N LEU A 394 6.16 36.90 15.96
CA LEU A 394 6.59 38.26 15.68
C LEU A 394 5.40 39.22 15.51
N VAL A 395 4.32 38.79 14.83
CA VAL A 395 3.09 39.57 14.66
C VAL A 395 2.36 39.80 15.99
N ILE A 396 2.32 38.79 16.87
CA ILE A 396 1.66 38.89 18.18
C ILE A 396 2.32 39.96 19.05
N VAL A 397 3.66 40.00 19.09
CA VAL A 397 4.43 41.02 19.83
C VAL A 397 4.10 42.44 19.36
N PHE A 398 3.94 42.64 18.05
CA PHE A 398 3.61 43.93 17.47
C PHE A 398 2.23 44.47 17.88
N ILE A 399 1.21 43.60 17.95
CA ILE A 399 -0.16 44.01 18.32
C ILE A 399 -0.26 44.37 19.81
N ILE A 400 0.45 43.67 20.69
CA ILE A 400 0.50 43.98 22.13
C ILE A 400 1.04 45.40 22.37
N LEU A 401 2.10 45.79 21.64
CA LEU A 401 2.65 47.15 21.67
C LEU A 401 1.63 48.23 21.24
N LEU A 402 0.82 47.96 20.23
CA LEU A 402 -0.21 48.90 19.76
C LEU A 402 -1.39 49.04 20.75
N LEU A 403 -1.86 47.94 21.35
CA LEU A 403 -2.95 47.97 22.32
C LEU A 403 -2.56 48.71 23.61
N TRP A 404 -1.32 48.55 24.07
CA TRP A 404 -0.77 49.30 25.21
C TRP A 404 -0.80 50.82 24.95
N ARG A 405 -0.38 51.25 23.74
CA ARG A 405 -0.43 52.65 23.31
C ARG A 405 -1.86 53.20 23.21
N PHE A 406 -2.84 52.37 22.83
CA PHE A 406 -4.24 52.79 22.74
C PHE A 406 -4.91 52.96 24.12
N HIS A 407 -4.63 52.07 25.08
CA HIS A 407 -5.18 52.16 26.43
C HIS A 407 -4.88 53.51 27.09
N TYR A 408 -3.71 54.09 26.81
CA TYR A 408 -3.29 55.41 27.26
C TYR A 408 -4.19 56.56 26.73
N LEU A 409 -4.73 56.45 25.51
CA LEU A 409 -5.52 57.51 24.86
C LEU A 409 -7.00 57.52 25.29
N ARG A 410 -7.56 56.37 25.67
CA ARG A 410 -9.01 56.20 25.96
C ARG A 410 -9.52 57.03 27.16
N ARG A 411 -8.63 57.52 28.03
CA ARG A 411 -8.95 58.12 29.34
C ARG A 411 -9.51 59.57 29.28
N LYS A 412 -9.75 60.17 28.10
CA LYS A 412 -9.91 61.65 27.96
C LYS A 412 -11.22 62.19 27.33
N GLY A 413 -12.39 61.61 27.61
CA GLY A 413 -13.68 62.36 27.56
C GLY A 413 -14.92 61.63 27.00
N ARG A 414 -16.09 61.74 27.68
CA ARG A 414 -17.38 61.09 27.34
C ARG A 414 -18.60 62.07 27.36
N ASN A 415 -19.57 62.02 26.40
CA ASN A 415 -21.04 62.44 26.41
C ASN A 415 -21.69 62.91 25.03
N ALA A 416 -23.06 62.78 24.83
CA ALA A 416 -24.09 63.33 23.83
C ALA A 416 -24.90 62.62 22.61
N ASN A 417 -24.79 61.33 22.19
CA ASN A 417 -25.69 60.40 21.36
C ASN A 417 -25.83 58.79 21.69
N SER A 418 -26.82 58.18 22.44
CA SER A 418 -27.09 56.69 22.58
C SER A 418 -28.54 56.14 22.39
N LEU A 419 -29.55 56.94 22.03
CA LEU A 419 -30.93 56.43 21.78
C LEU A 419 -30.95 55.28 20.74
N THR A 420 -29.92 55.19 19.88
CA THR A 420 -29.72 54.13 18.87
C THR A 420 -29.26 52.79 19.44
N ASP A 421 -28.58 52.77 20.60
CA ASP A 421 -28.11 51.53 21.23
C ASP A 421 -29.29 50.66 21.72
N LEU A 422 -30.49 51.25 21.78
CA LEU A 422 -31.70 50.65 22.35
C LEU A 422 -32.59 49.96 21.32
N LEU A 423 -32.45 50.32 20.04
CA LEU A 423 -33.03 49.60 18.89
C LEU A 423 -32.06 48.53 18.35
N GLN A 424 -30.79 48.55 18.77
CA GLN A 424 -29.79 47.61 18.33
C GLN A 424 -30.13 46.14 18.68
N PRO A 425 -30.69 45.79 19.87
CA PRO A 425 -31.03 44.39 20.18
C PRO A 425 -32.15 43.82 19.30
N LEU A 426 -33.13 44.62 18.89
CA LEU A 426 -34.18 44.17 17.95
C LEU A 426 -33.59 43.91 16.56
N LYS A 427 -32.74 44.81 16.07
CA LYS A 427 -32.10 44.65 14.76
C LYS A 427 -31.07 43.52 14.77
N GLN A 428 -30.39 43.29 15.90
CA GLN A 428 -29.54 42.13 16.14
C GLN A 428 -30.36 40.85 16.21
N TRP A 429 -31.55 40.84 16.82
CA TRP A 429 -32.43 39.67 16.84
C TRP A 429 -32.95 39.36 15.43
N GLN A 430 -33.38 40.36 14.65
CA GLN A 430 -33.78 40.15 13.26
C GLN A 430 -32.62 39.62 12.39
N ILE A 431 -31.42 40.21 12.47
CA ILE A 431 -30.25 39.74 11.70
C ILE A 431 -29.79 38.35 12.20
N ALA A 432 -29.83 38.06 13.50
CA ALA A 432 -29.49 36.75 14.03
C ALA A 432 -30.51 35.68 13.60
N ASN A 433 -31.80 36.03 13.57
CA ASN A 433 -32.88 35.15 13.14
C ASN A 433 -32.87 34.92 11.61
N GLU A 434 -32.50 35.93 10.82
CA GLU A 434 -32.28 35.84 9.38
C GLU A 434 -31.01 35.02 9.07
N GLN A 435 -29.95 35.14 9.88
CA GLN A 435 -28.79 34.24 9.86
C GLN A 435 -29.12 32.81 10.32
N GLU A 436 -30.05 32.63 11.27
CA GLU A 436 -30.50 31.31 11.75
C GLU A 436 -31.37 30.62 10.69
N LEU A 437 -32.27 31.35 10.03
CA LEU A 437 -33.03 30.88 8.87
C LEU A 437 -32.12 30.57 7.67
N SER A 438 -31.15 31.44 7.35
CA SER A 438 -30.18 31.19 6.27
C SER A 438 -29.27 29.99 6.56
N LYS A 439 -28.90 29.74 7.83
CA LYS A 439 -28.20 28.52 8.23
C LYS A 439 -29.07 27.28 8.12
N MET A 440 -30.35 27.37 8.47
CA MET A 440 -31.31 26.28 8.27
C MET A 440 -31.50 25.96 6.76
N GLU A 441 -31.43 26.96 5.89
CA GLU A 441 -31.44 26.76 4.44
C GLU A 441 -30.11 26.14 3.94
N GLU A 442 -28.96 26.60 4.43
CA GLU A 442 -27.64 26.01 4.14
C GLU A 442 -27.54 24.55 4.63
N GLU A 443 -28.02 24.25 5.84
CA GLU A 443 -28.12 22.91 6.44
C GLU A 443 -29.06 21.98 5.66
N TYR A 444 -30.16 22.51 5.13
CA TYR A 444 -31.05 21.78 4.21
C TYR A 444 -30.36 21.48 2.87
N GLU A 445 -29.64 22.44 2.28
CA GLU A 445 -28.88 22.22 1.04
C GLU A 445 -27.71 21.23 1.23
N GLU A 446 -26.96 21.31 2.34
CA GLU A 446 -25.94 20.32 2.69
C GLU A 446 -26.53 18.92 2.83
N THR A 447 -27.70 18.80 3.48
CA THR A 447 -28.43 17.53 3.63
C THR A 447 -28.89 16.98 2.27
N GLN A 448 -29.33 17.82 1.34
CA GLN A 448 -29.68 17.41 -0.03
C GLN A 448 -28.46 16.94 -0.85
N VAL A 449 -27.30 17.60 -0.70
CA VAL A 449 -26.05 17.16 -1.34
C VAL A 449 -25.58 15.82 -0.75
N ALA A 450 -25.65 15.66 0.57
CA ALA A 450 -25.35 14.40 1.24
C ALA A 450 -26.30 13.27 0.79
N PHE A 451 -27.60 13.56 0.63
CA PHE A 451 -28.61 12.62 0.12
C PHE A 451 -28.26 12.13 -1.30
N ALA A 452 -27.85 13.02 -2.20
CA ALA A 452 -27.43 12.65 -3.56
C ALA A 452 -26.19 11.72 -3.57
N VAL A 453 -25.23 11.95 -2.66
CA VAL A 453 -24.06 11.08 -2.49
C VAL A 453 -24.45 9.73 -1.90
N ALA A 454 -25.25 9.70 -0.84
CA ALA A 454 -25.76 8.49 -0.21
C ALA A 454 -26.59 7.63 -1.19
N GLN A 455 -27.42 8.25 -2.02
CA GLN A 455 -28.18 7.57 -3.07
C GLN A 455 -27.27 6.93 -4.13
N ALA A 456 -26.22 7.62 -4.56
CA ALA A 456 -25.24 7.07 -5.51
C ALA A 456 -24.46 5.89 -4.91
N HIS A 457 -24.10 5.96 -3.62
CA HIS A 457 -23.49 4.86 -2.87
C HIS A 457 -24.44 3.66 -2.77
N LEU A 458 -25.70 3.89 -2.39
CA LEU A 458 -26.71 2.83 -2.27
C LEU A 458 -26.90 2.08 -3.59
N ILE A 459 -26.99 2.80 -4.72
CA ILE A 459 -27.10 2.18 -6.05
C ILE A 459 -25.85 1.35 -6.38
N ALA A 460 -24.65 1.84 -6.07
CA ALA A 460 -23.41 1.10 -6.28
C ALA A 460 -23.37 -0.18 -5.42
N ASN A 461 -23.79 -0.10 -4.15
CA ASN A 461 -23.87 -1.25 -3.26
C ASN A 461 -24.98 -2.24 -3.66
N LYS A 462 -26.14 -1.79 -4.16
CA LYS A 462 -27.17 -2.67 -4.76
C LYS A 462 -26.59 -3.47 -5.94
N LYS A 463 -25.86 -2.83 -6.86
CA LYS A 463 -25.17 -3.50 -7.98
C LYS A 463 -24.13 -4.52 -7.47
N LYS A 464 -23.34 -4.15 -6.45
CA LYS A 464 -22.39 -5.08 -5.78
C LYS A 464 -23.10 -6.28 -5.15
N ASN A 465 -24.28 -6.10 -4.54
CA ASN A 465 -25.04 -7.20 -3.93
C ASN A 465 -25.50 -8.22 -4.97
N LEU A 466 -25.95 -7.77 -6.15
CA LEU A 466 -26.29 -8.66 -7.26
C LEU A 466 -25.10 -9.46 -7.78
N GLU A 467 -23.92 -8.83 -7.96
CA GLU A 467 -22.69 -9.53 -8.34
C GLU A 467 -22.38 -10.66 -7.34
N ILE A 468 -22.55 -10.40 -6.04
CA ILE A 468 -22.31 -11.34 -4.95
C ILE A 468 -23.37 -12.46 -4.88
N ARG A 469 -24.65 -12.16 -5.09
CA ARG A 469 -25.72 -13.17 -5.19
C ARG A 469 -25.49 -14.13 -6.35
N ALA A 470 -24.98 -13.62 -7.47
CA ALA A 470 -24.59 -14.44 -8.60
C ALA A 470 -23.40 -15.36 -8.25
N LYS A 471 -22.39 -14.89 -7.49
CA LYS A 471 -21.31 -15.74 -6.93
C LYS A 471 -21.86 -16.86 -6.04
N VAL A 472 -22.77 -16.54 -5.11
CA VAL A 472 -23.38 -17.56 -4.21
C VAL A 472 -24.27 -18.54 -4.99
N THR A 473 -24.88 -18.12 -6.10
CA THR A 473 -25.58 -19.03 -7.01
C THR A 473 -24.62 -20.04 -7.65
N LEU A 474 -23.39 -19.64 -8.02
CA LEU A 474 -22.37 -20.59 -8.48
C LEU A 474 -21.92 -21.57 -7.39
N VAL A 475 -21.71 -21.07 -6.16
CA VAL A 475 -21.40 -21.93 -5.00
C VAL A 475 -22.46 -23.03 -4.83
N ASN A 476 -23.75 -22.70 -4.96
CA ASN A 476 -24.81 -23.69 -4.84
C ASN A 476 -24.88 -24.71 -5.99
N ILE A 477 -24.32 -24.41 -7.16
CA ILE A 477 -24.23 -25.34 -8.30
C ILE A 477 -23.22 -26.45 -8.02
N ILE A 478 -22.20 -26.24 -7.18
CA ILE A 478 -21.16 -27.22 -6.85
C ILE A 478 -21.69 -28.34 -5.92
N THR A 479 -22.58 -28.05 -4.97
CA THR A 479 -23.07 -29.02 -3.96
C THR A 479 -23.60 -30.34 -4.57
N PRO A 480 -24.45 -30.33 -5.63
CA PRO A 480 -24.87 -31.55 -6.32
C PRO A 480 -23.74 -32.41 -6.91
N PHE A 481 -22.59 -31.84 -7.27
CA PHE A 481 -21.45 -32.61 -7.77
C PHE A 481 -20.71 -33.33 -6.62
N ILE A 482 -20.57 -32.67 -5.47
CA ILE A 482 -20.02 -33.30 -4.24
C ILE A 482 -20.91 -34.48 -3.81
N ASP A 483 -22.24 -34.30 -3.88
CA ASP A 483 -23.21 -35.36 -3.59
C ASP A 483 -23.08 -36.57 -4.54
N ARG A 484 -22.81 -36.35 -5.82
CA ARG A 484 -22.57 -37.42 -6.79
C ARG A 484 -21.26 -38.16 -6.52
N ILE A 485 -20.17 -37.45 -6.20
CA ILE A 485 -18.90 -38.07 -5.79
C ILE A 485 -19.11 -39.00 -4.58
N LEU A 486 -19.82 -38.52 -3.55
CA LEU A 486 -20.15 -39.32 -2.37
C LEU A 486 -21.02 -40.54 -2.69
N TRP A 487 -21.87 -40.47 -3.70
CA TRP A 487 -22.70 -41.59 -4.13
C TRP A 487 -21.87 -42.66 -4.85
N GLU A 488 -21.00 -42.28 -5.79
CA GLU A 488 -20.12 -43.21 -6.51
C GLU A 488 -19.13 -43.92 -5.55
N VAL A 489 -18.52 -43.19 -4.62
CA VAL A 489 -17.63 -43.79 -3.61
C VAL A 489 -18.38 -44.82 -2.74
N ARG A 490 -19.63 -44.54 -2.36
CA ARG A 490 -20.48 -45.50 -1.62
C ARG A 490 -20.85 -46.73 -2.43
N LEU A 491 -20.99 -46.63 -3.76
CA LEU A 491 -21.22 -47.78 -4.63
C LEU A 491 -19.96 -48.65 -4.73
N LEU A 492 -18.81 -48.03 -4.99
CA LEU A 492 -17.49 -48.69 -5.03
C LEU A 492 -17.14 -49.43 -3.72
N GLN A 493 -17.61 -48.94 -2.57
CA GLN A 493 -17.43 -49.60 -1.27
C GLN A 493 -18.41 -50.77 -1.03
N LYS A 494 -19.61 -50.77 -1.63
CA LYS A 494 -20.69 -51.72 -1.28
C LYS A 494 -20.92 -52.83 -2.29
N ARG A 495 -20.51 -52.67 -3.55
CA ARG A 495 -20.76 -53.64 -4.61
C ARG A 495 -19.47 -54.31 -5.08
N LYS A 496 -19.51 -55.63 -5.25
CA LYS A 496 -18.48 -56.38 -5.98
C LYS A 496 -18.81 -56.31 -7.47
N GLU A 497 -18.31 -55.27 -8.14
CA GLU A 497 -18.46 -55.03 -9.58
C GLU A 497 -17.19 -55.49 -10.34
N THR A 498 -17.28 -55.66 -11.66
CA THR A 498 -16.10 -56.03 -12.47
C THR A 498 -15.10 -54.87 -12.55
N ASN A 499 -13.85 -55.16 -12.92
CA ASN A 499 -12.78 -54.16 -12.93
C ASN A 499 -13.04 -53.04 -13.94
N GLU A 500 -13.71 -53.35 -15.05
CA GLU A 500 -14.09 -52.40 -16.09
C GLU A 500 -15.09 -51.37 -15.55
N LEU A 501 -16.19 -51.83 -14.93
CA LEU A 501 -17.22 -50.97 -14.35
C LEU A 501 -16.69 -50.13 -13.17
N ARG A 502 -15.75 -50.67 -12.39
CA ARG A 502 -15.06 -49.89 -11.34
C ARG A 502 -14.22 -48.77 -11.93
N ASN A 503 -13.49 -49.03 -13.03
CA ASN A 503 -12.68 -48.01 -13.70
C ASN A 503 -13.56 -46.89 -14.30
N GLU A 504 -14.70 -47.22 -14.91
CA GLU A 504 -15.67 -46.22 -15.39
C GLU A 504 -16.14 -45.28 -14.26
N ARG A 505 -16.42 -45.81 -13.05
CA ARG A 505 -16.78 -44.99 -11.89
C ARG A 505 -15.66 -44.08 -11.42
N TYR A 506 -14.40 -44.57 -11.39
CA TYR A 506 -13.26 -43.72 -11.06
C TYR A 506 -13.10 -42.58 -12.08
N THR A 507 -13.22 -42.87 -13.38
CA THR A 507 -13.23 -41.86 -14.45
C THR A 507 -14.33 -40.82 -14.23
N TYR A 508 -15.55 -41.23 -13.90
CA TYR A 508 -16.66 -40.31 -13.63
C TYR A 508 -16.45 -39.47 -12.35
N ILE A 509 -15.83 -40.01 -11.30
CA ILE A 509 -15.42 -39.21 -10.13
C ILE A 509 -14.39 -38.13 -10.53
N SER A 510 -13.43 -38.46 -11.39
CA SER A 510 -12.47 -37.47 -11.92
C SER A 510 -13.16 -36.40 -12.77
N GLU A 511 -14.11 -36.75 -13.66
CA GLU A 511 -14.92 -35.77 -14.41
C GLU A 511 -15.75 -34.85 -13.52
N LEU A 512 -16.36 -35.38 -12.45
CA LEU A 512 -17.11 -34.59 -11.48
C LEU A 512 -16.19 -33.63 -10.72
N THR A 513 -14.98 -34.09 -10.39
CA THR A 513 -13.96 -33.28 -9.69
C THR A 513 -13.41 -32.17 -10.59
N ASP A 514 -13.26 -32.42 -11.88
CA ASP A 514 -12.81 -31.43 -12.85
C ASP A 514 -13.85 -30.33 -13.10
N LYS A 515 -15.14 -30.68 -13.16
CA LYS A 515 -16.24 -29.71 -13.20
C LYS A 515 -16.33 -28.86 -11.92
N ILE A 516 -16.00 -29.43 -10.77
CA ILE A 516 -15.89 -28.67 -9.51
C ILE A 516 -14.69 -27.71 -9.56
N ASN A 517 -13.54 -28.13 -10.09
CA ASN A 517 -12.37 -27.26 -10.27
C ASN A 517 -12.67 -26.10 -11.23
N GLU A 518 -13.27 -26.38 -12.39
CA GLU A 518 -13.71 -25.36 -13.36
C GLU A 518 -14.58 -24.27 -12.71
N TYR A 519 -15.61 -24.66 -11.94
CA TYR A 519 -16.44 -23.69 -11.22
C TYR A 519 -15.71 -23.00 -10.06
N ASN A 520 -14.77 -23.66 -9.40
CA ASN A 520 -13.91 -23.05 -8.38
C ASN A 520 -12.91 -22.05 -8.99
N ASP A 521 -12.50 -22.24 -10.25
CA ASP A 521 -11.61 -21.36 -10.99
C ASP A 521 -12.37 -20.10 -11.46
N VAL A 522 -13.59 -20.26 -12.02
CA VAL A 522 -14.51 -19.14 -12.30
C VAL A 522 -14.82 -18.35 -11.03
N LEU A 523 -15.14 -19.03 -9.92
CA LEU A 523 -15.35 -18.39 -8.62
C LEU A 523 -14.06 -17.71 -8.10
N THR A 524 -12.91 -18.31 -8.38
CA THR A 524 -11.59 -17.81 -8.00
C THR A 524 -11.24 -16.51 -8.68
N GLU A 525 -11.47 -16.41 -9.99
CA GLU A 525 -11.31 -15.20 -10.78
C GLU A 525 -12.26 -14.12 -10.24
N TRP A 526 -13.53 -14.46 -10.01
CA TRP A 526 -14.57 -13.56 -9.49
C TRP A 526 -14.33 -13.07 -8.04
N ILE A 527 -13.43 -13.71 -7.30
CA ILE A 527 -12.99 -13.32 -5.94
C ILE A 527 -11.62 -12.62 -5.95
N GLN A 528 -10.66 -13.06 -6.77
CA GLN A 528 -9.31 -12.48 -6.82
C GLN A 528 -9.29 -11.08 -7.43
N LEU A 529 -10.25 -10.76 -8.31
CA LEU A 529 -10.31 -9.48 -9.04
C LEU A 529 -10.30 -8.21 -8.15
N ARG A 530 -10.57 -8.27 -6.84
CA ARG A 530 -10.57 -7.10 -5.94
C ARG A 530 -10.12 -7.38 -4.49
N LYS A 531 -8.99 -8.06 -4.25
CA LYS A 531 -8.47 -8.22 -2.88
C LYS A 531 -7.82 -6.94 -2.33
N GLY A 532 -8.56 -6.20 -1.52
CA GLY A 532 -8.07 -5.12 -0.66
C GLY A 532 -9.13 -4.73 0.37
N GLU A 533 -8.75 -4.74 1.65
CA GLU A 533 -9.54 -4.29 2.82
C GLU A 533 -10.67 -5.23 3.31
N LEU A 534 -10.52 -5.69 4.55
CA LEU A 534 -11.57 -6.33 5.37
C LEU A 534 -12.55 -5.22 5.86
N SER A 535 -13.82 -5.51 6.14
CA SER A 535 -14.73 -4.63 6.95
C SER A 535 -15.28 -5.37 8.19
N LEU A 536 -16.07 -4.70 9.05
CA LEU A 536 -16.68 -5.28 10.26
C LEU A 536 -18.21 -5.08 10.20
N HIS A 537 -19.04 -6.06 10.60
CA HIS A 537 -20.49 -5.91 10.72
C HIS A 537 -20.98 -5.75 12.14
N ILE A 538 -21.06 -4.52 12.61
CA ILE A 538 -21.47 -4.24 13.98
C ILE A 538 -23.00 -4.31 14.10
N GLU A 539 -23.52 -5.39 14.69
CA GLU A 539 -24.94 -5.56 15.03
C GLU A 539 -25.14 -5.74 16.55
N SER A 540 -26.33 -5.43 17.08
CA SER A 540 -26.70 -5.72 18.47
C SER A 540 -27.36 -7.10 18.56
N PHE A 541 -26.70 -8.09 19.15
CA PHE A 541 -27.22 -9.47 19.21
C PHE A 541 -27.11 -10.10 20.60
N ARG A 542 -27.95 -11.12 20.87
CA ARG A 542 -27.92 -11.89 22.12
C ARG A 542 -26.78 -12.90 22.08
N LEU A 543 -25.86 -12.83 23.04
CA LEU A 543 -24.67 -13.68 23.06
C LEU A 543 -24.99 -15.17 23.29
N GLN A 544 -26.12 -15.47 23.94
CA GLN A 544 -26.67 -16.81 24.15
C GLN A 544 -26.75 -17.64 22.86
N GLU A 545 -27.11 -17.02 21.74
CA GLU A 545 -27.29 -17.70 20.47
C GLU A 545 -25.95 -18.11 19.82
N ILE A 546 -24.84 -17.46 20.17
CA ILE A 546 -23.49 -17.93 19.81
C ILE A 546 -23.08 -19.08 20.74
N PHE A 547 -23.37 -18.96 22.03
CA PHE A 547 -23.04 -19.98 23.03
C PHE A 547 -23.71 -21.33 22.73
N GLU A 548 -24.96 -21.32 22.24
CA GLU A 548 -25.68 -22.52 21.78
C GLU A 548 -25.07 -23.18 20.53
N ILE A 549 -24.41 -22.40 19.66
CA ILE A 549 -23.67 -22.95 18.52
C ILE A 549 -22.42 -23.68 19.02
N ILE A 550 -21.67 -23.05 19.93
CA ILE A 550 -20.44 -23.62 20.48
C ILE A 550 -20.72 -24.82 21.40
N ALA A 551 -21.82 -24.83 22.14
CA ALA A 551 -22.21 -25.98 22.97
C ALA A 551 -22.37 -27.30 22.17
N LYS A 552 -22.46 -27.25 20.83
CA LYS A 552 -22.47 -28.43 19.95
C LYS A 552 -21.10 -29.07 19.75
N SER A 553 -20.00 -28.40 20.10
CA SER A 553 -18.66 -28.97 20.03
C SER A 553 -18.36 -29.98 21.16
N ARG A 554 -19.23 -30.13 22.18
CA ARG A 554 -19.05 -31.05 23.32
C ARG A 554 -18.54 -32.44 22.93
N THR A 555 -19.00 -33.01 21.80
CA THR A 555 -18.54 -34.32 21.31
C THR A 555 -17.03 -34.33 20.95
N SER A 556 -16.47 -33.25 20.40
CA SER A 556 -15.04 -33.19 20.07
C SER A 556 -14.14 -33.03 21.29
N PHE A 557 -14.67 -32.51 22.40
CA PHE A 557 -14.00 -32.49 23.71
C PHE A 557 -14.12 -33.84 24.42
N ALA A 558 -15.30 -34.47 24.39
CA ALA A 558 -15.52 -35.80 24.94
C ALA A 558 -14.67 -36.88 24.26
N LEU A 559 -14.37 -36.76 22.95
CA LEU A 559 -13.43 -37.64 22.25
C LEU A 559 -11.97 -37.53 22.75
N LYS A 560 -11.62 -36.45 23.46
CA LYS A 560 -10.35 -36.28 24.17
C LYS A 560 -10.52 -36.41 25.70
N ASP A 561 -11.67 -36.90 26.16
CA ASP A 561 -12.02 -37.08 27.57
C ASP A 561 -11.94 -35.76 28.39
N ILE A 562 -12.41 -34.66 27.79
CA ILE A 562 -12.44 -33.32 28.43
C ILE A 562 -13.89 -32.91 28.69
N GLU A 563 -14.18 -32.47 29.92
CA GLU A 563 -15.48 -31.93 30.30
C GLU A 563 -15.65 -30.52 29.70
N PHE A 564 -16.61 -30.35 28.78
CA PHE A 564 -16.88 -29.05 28.15
C PHE A 564 -18.21 -28.44 28.62
N GLU A 565 -18.13 -27.29 29.28
CA GLU A 565 -19.26 -26.55 29.86
C GLU A 565 -19.46 -25.21 29.12
N VAL A 566 -20.71 -24.84 28.84
CA VAL A 566 -21.07 -23.52 28.29
C VAL A 566 -22.20 -22.96 29.15
N GLN A 567 -21.93 -21.85 29.83
CA GLN A 567 -22.84 -21.24 30.80
C GLN A 567 -23.84 -20.30 30.13
N SER A 568 -25.14 -20.47 30.41
CA SER A 568 -26.18 -19.63 29.79
C SER A 568 -26.04 -18.16 30.19
N THR A 569 -26.32 -17.28 29.24
CA THR A 569 -26.18 -15.82 29.37
C THR A 569 -27.42 -15.10 28.85
N LYS A 570 -27.68 -13.89 29.34
CA LYS A 570 -28.71 -12.99 28.81
C LYS A 570 -28.12 -11.75 28.14
N ASN A 571 -26.79 -11.68 28.07
CA ASN A 571 -26.06 -10.48 27.70
C ASN A 571 -26.25 -10.16 26.21
N ILE A 572 -26.41 -8.87 25.90
CA ILE A 572 -26.52 -8.37 24.52
C ILE A 572 -25.27 -7.55 24.21
N VAL A 573 -24.59 -7.90 23.12
CA VAL A 573 -23.36 -7.23 22.67
C VAL A 573 -23.59 -6.52 21.34
N LYS A 574 -22.88 -5.42 21.12
CA LYS A 574 -22.85 -4.68 19.85
C LYS A 574 -21.53 -4.97 19.13
N ALA A 575 -21.51 -5.96 18.25
CA ALA A 575 -20.31 -6.46 17.58
C ALA A 575 -20.66 -7.24 16.30
N ASP A 576 -19.65 -7.66 15.55
CA ASP A 576 -19.79 -8.65 14.48
C ASP A 576 -19.93 -10.04 15.07
N ARG A 577 -21.13 -10.59 14.92
CA ARG A 577 -21.53 -11.91 15.42
C ARG A 577 -20.72 -13.04 14.81
N ILE A 578 -20.35 -12.95 13.53
CA ILE A 578 -19.56 -13.96 12.82
C ILE A 578 -18.12 -13.93 13.33
N LEU A 579 -17.52 -12.74 13.45
CA LEU A 579 -16.18 -12.59 14.01
C LEU A 579 -16.14 -12.95 15.50
N THR A 580 -17.22 -12.70 16.25
CA THR A 580 -17.36 -13.13 17.65
C THR A 580 -17.39 -14.65 17.77
N LEU A 581 -18.16 -15.34 16.92
CA LEU A 581 -18.18 -16.81 16.85
C LEU A 581 -16.81 -17.37 16.42
N PHE A 582 -16.13 -16.73 15.46
CA PHE A 582 -14.79 -17.12 15.04
C PHE A 582 -13.77 -17.03 16.18
N MET A 583 -13.73 -15.89 16.90
CA MET A 583 -12.84 -15.72 18.05
C MET A 583 -13.14 -16.77 19.14
N LEU A 584 -14.41 -16.99 19.45
CA LEU A 584 -14.80 -17.90 20.52
C LEU A 584 -14.55 -19.39 20.16
N ASN A 585 -14.73 -19.79 18.91
CA ASN A 585 -14.29 -21.10 18.39
C ASN A 585 -12.77 -21.26 18.47
N THR A 586 -12.02 -20.23 18.05
CA THR A 586 -10.55 -20.24 18.08
C THR A 586 -10.00 -20.42 19.50
N LEU A 587 -10.60 -19.75 20.49
CA LEU A 587 -10.24 -19.91 21.90
C LEU A 587 -10.66 -21.29 22.44
N ALA A 588 -11.84 -21.79 22.08
CA ALA A 588 -12.30 -23.12 22.49
C ALA A 588 -11.42 -24.25 21.92
N ASP A 589 -11.01 -24.18 20.64
CA ASP A 589 -10.12 -25.17 20.04
C ASP A 589 -8.70 -25.13 20.63
N ASN A 590 -8.20 -23.96 21.01
CA ASN A 590 -6.94 -23.85 21.75
C ASN A 590 -7.05 -24.52 23.13
N ALA A 591 -8.12 -24.23 23.89
CA ALA A 591 -8.39 -24.88 25.17
C ALA A 591 -8.49 -26.42 25.03
N ARG A 592 -9.17 -26.91 23.99
CA ARG A 592 -9.24 -28.34 23.65
C ARG A 592 -7.88 -28.94 23.29
N LYS A 593 -7.01 -28.18 22.61
CA LYS A 593 -5.66 -28.63 22.24
C LYS A 593 -4.77 -28.81 23.47
N PHE A 594 -4.79 -27.86 24.40
CA PHE A 594 -3.83 -27.78 25.52
C PHE A 594 -4.33 -28.26 26.89
N THR A 595 -5.59 -28.67 27.00
CA THR A 595 -6.11 -29.40 28.17
C THR A 595 -5.90 -30.90 27.99
N ASP A 596 -5.41 -31.59 29.00
CA ASP A 596 -5.20 -33.05 28.98
C ASP A 596 -6.46 -33.84 29.35
N LYS A 597 -6.42 -35.17 29.20
CA LYS A 597 -7.55 -36.06 29.52
C LYS A 597 -7.95 -35.92 30.98
N GLY A 598 -9.26 -35.89 31.25
CA GLY A 598 -9.85 -35.64 32.57
C GLY A 598 -9.94 -34.16 32.96
N GLY A 599 -9.43 -33.23 32.14
CA GLY A 599 -9.53 -31.79 32.39
C GLY A 599 -10.90 -31.19 32.03
N ARG A 600 -11.10 -29.91 32.35
CA ARG A 600 -12.33 -29.14 32.09
C ARG A 600 -12.04 -27.90 31.26
N VAL A 601 -13.00 -27.54 30.39
CA VAL A 601 -13.04 -26.27 29.67
C VAL A 601 -14.43 -25.63 29.82
N THR A 602 -14.49 -24.38 30.29
CA THR A 602 -15.74 -23.65 30.57
C THR A 602 -15.81 -22.34 29.78
N VAL A 603 -16.90 -22.14 29.03
CA VAL A 603 -17.22 -20.89 28.32
C VAL A 603 -18.27 -20.10 29.10
N SER A 604 -17.98 -18.82 29.39
CA SER A 604 -18.83 -17.94 30.20
C SER A 604 -18.84 -16.50 29.68
N SER A 605 -19.78 -15.68 30.15
CA SER A 605 -19.75 -14.23 29.92
C SER A 605 -20.25 -13.45 31.13
N ARG A 606 -19.70 -12.25 31.34
CA ARG A 606 -20.03 -11.35 32.44
C ARG A 606 -20.29 -9.95 31.91
N GLU A 607 -21.42 -9.37 32.30
CA GLU A 607 -21.78 -8.00 31.94
C GLU A 607 -21.13 -7.00 32.91
N TYR A 608 -20.59 -5.92 32.35
CA TYR A 608 -20.06 -4.75 33.04
C TYR A 608 -20.75 -3.50 32.49
N GLN A 609 -20.57 -2.34 33.15
CA GLN A 609 -21.32 -1.10 32.85
C GLN A 609 -21.31 -0.69 31.36
N ASN A 610 -20.16 -0.83 30.69
CA ASN A 610 -19.96 -0.38 29.30
C ASN A 610 -19.67 -1.53 28.30
N TYR A 611 -19.43 -2.75 28.79
CA TYR A 611 -18.98 -3.89 27.97
C TYR A 611 -19.44 -5.22 28.56
N VAL A 612 -19.45 -6.25 27.74
CA VAL A 612 -19.58 -7.65 28.16
C VAL A 612 -18.23 -8.31 27.93
N GLU A 613 -17.73 -9.01 28.95
CA GLU A 613 -16.53 -9.83 28.85
C GLU A 613 -16.94 -11.29 28.59
N VAL A 614 -16.27 -11.94 27.64
CA VAL A 614 -16.50 -13.32 27.22
C VAL A 614 -15.21 -14.10 27.47
N SER A 615 -15.31 -15.21 28.19
CA SER A 615 -14.15 -15.94 28.70
C SER A 615 -14.24 -17.43 28.39
N VAL A 616 -13.11 -18.00 27.97
CA VAL A 616 -12.88 -19.45 27.86
C VAL A 616 -11.79 -19.80 28.86
N ALA A 617 -12.16 -20.57 29.88
CA ALA A 617 -11.25 -21.08 30.91
C ALA A 617 -10.97 -22.56 30.68
N ASP A 618 -9.72 -22.99 30.91
CA ASP A 618 -9.25 -24.36 30.77
C ASP A 618 -8.42 -24.77 31.99
N THR A 619 -8.41 -26.07 32.31
CA THR A 619 -7.58 -26.66 33.37
C THR A 619 -6.34 -27.37 32.79
N GLY A 620 -5.79 -26.85 31.68
CA GLY A 620 -4.65 -27.46 31.00
C GLY A 620 -3.30 -27.19 31.66
N LYS A 621 -2.23 -27.45 30.91
CA LYS A 621 -0.84 -27.25 31.38
C LYS A 621 -0.49 -25.80 31.80
N GLY A 622 -1.30 -24.83 31.41
CA GLY A 622 -1.02 -23.40 31.57
C GLY A 622 0.10 -22.90 30.66
N VAL A 623 0.41 -21.60 30.80
CA VAL A 623 1.39 -20.85 30.00
C VAL A 623 2.41 -20.24 30.96
N ALA A 624 3.70 -20.33 30.64
CA ALA A 624 4.75 -19.70 31.43
C ALA A 624 4.63 -18.16 31.38
N ALA A 625 5.06 -17.45 32.43
CA ALA A 625 4.92 -15.99 32.50
C ALA A 625 5.56 -15.27 31.30
N ASP A 626 6.72 -15.73 30.86
CA ASP A 626 7.48 -15.18 29.74
C ASP A 626 6.82 -15.47 28.38
N GLU A 627 6.16 -16.63 28.23
CA GLU A 627 5.37 -16.98 27.04
C GLU A 627 4.03 -16.21 27.02
N LEU A 628 3.40 -16.03 28.18
CA LEU A 628 2.11 -15.36 28.34
C LEU A 628 2.20 -13.87 27.94
N ALA A 629 3.35 -13.24 28.15
CA ALA A 629 3.64 -11.87 27.70
C ALA A 629 3.63 -11.72 26.17
N HIS A 630 3.93 -12.81 25.43
CA HIS A 630 4.10 -12.81 23.97
C HIS A 630 3.10 -13.70 23.21
N ILE A 631 2.09 -14.26 23.89
CA ILE A 631 1.15 -15.24 23.30
C ILE A 631 0.25 -14.67 22.19
N PHE A 632 0.21 -13.34 22.04
CA PHE A 632 -0.49 -12.63 20.97
C PHE A 632 0.47 -11.96 19.96
N ASP A 633 1.79 -12.13 20.12
CA ASP A 633 2.82 -11.50 19.28
C ASP A 633 3.26 -12.37 18.10
N ASN A 634 3.87 -11.74 17.09
CA ASN A 634 4.39 -12.41 15.90
C ASN A 634 5.71 -13.16 16.17
N LYS A 635 5.64 -14.35 16.77
CA LYS A 635 6.71 -15.37 16.63
C LYS A 635 6.15 -16.78 16.44
N VAL A 636 6.86 -17.53 15.59
CA VAL A 636 6.70 -18.97 15.46
C VAL A 636 7.16 -19.61 16.77
N ILE A 637 6.28 -20.38 17.42
CA ILE A 637 6.67 -21.25 18.53
C ILE A 637 7.57 -22.36 17.93
N ALA A 638 8.85 -22.34 18.29
CA ALA A 638 9.76 -23.44 18.03
C ALA A 638 9.55 -24.56 19.07
N ASP A 639 9.82 -25.79 18.64
CA ASP A 639 9.79 -27.02 19.43
C ASP A 639 8.49 -27.37 20.17
N ASN A 640 7.69 -28.22 19.52
CA ASN A 640 7.87 -29.65 19.76
C ASN A 640 7.37 -30.46 18.54
N GLN A 641 7.93 -31.65 18.35
CA GLN A 641 7.54 -32.56 17.27
C GLN A 641 6.09 -33.04 17.46
N GLU A 642 5.42 -33.39 16.35
CA GLU A 642 4.04 -33.92 16.31
C GLU A 642 2.86 -32.95 16.66
N SER A 643 2.79 -31.77 16.04
CA SER A 643 1.54 -31.28 15.39
C SER A 643 1.68 -29.86 14.79
N LYS A 644 1.79 -29.76 13.46
CA LYS A 644 1.79 -28.47 12.75
C LYS A 644 0.42 -27.78 12.84
N SER A 645 0.25 -26.83 13.76
CA SER A 645 -0.82 -25.81 13.71
C SER A 645 -0.20 -24.42 13.74
N HIS A 646 -0.45 -23.61 12.71
CA HIS A 646 0.36 -22.44 12.33
C HIS A 646 0.29 -21.19 13.24
N GLY A 647 -0.18 -21.26 14.49
CA GLY A 647 -0.18 -20.14 15.46
C GLY A 647 -1.12 -18.95 15.14
N PHE A 648 -1.60 -18.81 13.91
CA PHE A 648 -2.36 -17.64 13.44
C PHE A 648 -3.70 -17.38 14.14
N GLY A 649 -4.26 -18.35 14.88
CA GLY A 649 -5.57 -18.21 15.54
C GLY A 649 -5.65 -17.03 16.52
N LEU A 650 -4.73 -16.97 17.49
CA LEU A 650 -4.70 -15.90 18.48
C LEU A 650 -4.31 -14.55 17.86
N MET A 651 -3.40 -14.57 16.87
CA MET A 651 -3.04 -13.38 16.07
C MET A 651 -4.27 -12.81 15.32
N ASN A 652 -5.11 -13.66 14.73
CA ASN A 652 -6.33 -13.24 14.04
C ASN A 652 -7.35 -12.66 15.03
N CYS A 653 -7.50 -13.23 16.22
CA CYS A 653 -8.33 -12.66 17.29
C CYS A 653 -7.82 -11.27 17.72
N GLN A 654 -6.50 -11.13 17.91
CA GLN A 654 -5.84 -9.86 18.23
C GLN A 654 -6.01 -8.83 17.09
N GLY A 655 -5.93 -9.26 15.82
CA GLY A 655 -6.20 -8.44 14.65
C GLY A 655 -7.65 -7.93 14.57
N ILE A 656 -8.62 -8.79 14.88
CA ILE A 656 -10.05 -8.44 14.95
C ILE A 656 -10.29 -7.39 16.05
N ILE A 657 -9.77 -7.62 17.26
CA ILE A 657 -9.91 -6.69 18.40
C ILE A 657 -9.21 -5.34 18.14
N ASN A 658 -7.99 -5.36 17.60
CA ASN A 658 -7.29 -4.14 17.20
C ASN A 658 -8.01 -3.36 16.11
N LYS A 659 -8.81 -4.03 15.28
CA LYS A 659 -9.64 -3.38 14.27
C LYS A 659 -10.92 -2.79 14.84
N TYR A 660 -11.58 -3.47 15.78
CA TYR A 660 -12.67 -2.87 16.57
C TYR A 660 -12.20 -1.60 17.27
N ARG A 661 -11.06 -1.64 17.99
CA ARG A 661 -10.49 -0.44 18.66
C ARG A 661 -10.26 0.74 17.72
N LYS A 662 -10.09 0.51 16.41
CA LYS A 662 -9.89 1.54 15.37
C LYS A 662 -11.17 1.96 14.64
N SER A 663 -12.31 1.28 14.81
CA SER A 663 -13.53 1.57 14.05
C SER A 663 -14.39 2.68 14.65
N SER A 664 -14.54 2.74 15.98
CA SER A 664 -15.28 3.81 16.66
C SER A 664 -14.97 3.87 18.16
N LYS A 665 -15.18 5.04 18.78
CA LYS A 665 -14.90 5.31 20.20
C LYS A 665 -15.64 4.37 21.17
N ILE A 666 -16.82 3.87 20.80
CA ILE A 666 -17.56 2.86 21.59
C ILE A 666 -16.83 1.51 21.67
N PHE A 667 -15.95 1.19 20.71
CA PHE A 667 -15.11 -0.01 20.69
C PHE A 667 -13.75 0.16 21.38
N SER A 668 -13.47 1.30 22.01
CA SER A 668 -12.26 1.49 22.82
C SER A 668 -12.14 0.49 23.97
N VAL A 669 -13.29 0.00 24.48
CA VAL A 669 -13.42 -1.05 25.50
C VAL A 669 -13.07 -2.46 24.99
N CYS A 670 -12.94 -2.66 23.67
CA CYS A 670 -12.58 -3.96 23.11
C CYS A 670 -11.12 -4.30 23.43
N GLU A 671 -10.93 -5.45 24.06
CA GLU A 671 -9.63 -5.95 24.48
C GLU A 671 -9.67 -7.47 24.46
N ILE A 672 -8.54 -8.12 24.22
CA ILE A 672 -8.34 -9.55 24.44
C ILE A 672 -7.08 -9.71 25.27
N TYR A 673 -7.13 -10.61 26.24
CA TYR A 673 -6.04 -10.89 27.16
C TYR A 673 -6.14 -12.32 27.68
N ALA A 674 -5.06 -12.78 28.32
CA ALA A 674 -4.99 -14.10 28.93
C ALA A 674 -4.50 -14.00 30.37
N LYS A 675 -4.99 -14.90 31.23
CA LYS A 675 -4.46 -15.16 32.57
C LYS A 675 -4.15 -16.64 32.64
N SER A 676 -2.95 -17.01 33.08
CA SER A 676 -2.56 -18.40 33.20
C SER A 676 -1.49 -18.57 34.27
N LYS A 677 -1.41 -19.77 34.83
CA LYS A 677 -0.34 -20.20 35.71
C LYS A 677 -0.03 -21.66 35.38
N VAL A 678 1.26 -21.98 35.26
CA VAL A 678 1.72 -23.32 34.88
C VAL A 678 1.19 -24.35 35.87
N GLY A 679 0.56 -25.41 35.36
CA GLY A 679 -0.09 -26.47 36.14
C GLY A 679 -1.49 -26.15 36.68
N GLU A 680 -1.99 -24.92 36.54
CA GLU A 680 -3.33 -24.50 37.01
C GLU A 680 -4.28 -24.09 35.86
N GLY A 681 -3.82 -24.18 34.61
CA GLY A 681 -4.62 -23.88 33.41
C GLY A 681 -4.55 -22.44 32.94
N SER A 682 -5.44 -22.08 32.01
CA SER A 682 -5.47 -20.77 31.35
C SER A 682 -6.89 -20.22 31.27
N THR A 683 -7.01 -18.90 31.14
CA THR A 683 -8.28 -18.23 30.85
C THR A 683 -8.02 -17.14 29.83
N PHE A 684 -8.61 -17.29 28.65
CA PHE A 684 -8.58 -16.30 27.58
C PHE A 684 -9.90 -15.54 27.56
N SER A 685 -9.81 -14.22 27.63
CA SER A 685 -10.97 -13.33 27.75
C SER A 685 -10.93 -12.23 26.71
N PHE A 686 -12.07 -11.91 26.10
CA PHE A 686 -12.22 -10.74 25.25
C PHE A 686 -13.47 -9.91 25.59
N ARG A 687 -13.42 -8.60 25.31
CA ARG A 687 -14.46 -7.63 25.66
C ARG A 687 -15.14 -7.07 24.41
N LEU A 688 -16.47 -6.93 24.47
CA LEU A 688 -17.31 -6.32 23.42
C LEU A 688 -18.25 -5.28 24.04
N PRO A 689 -18.62 -4.19 23.35
CA PRO A 689 -19.56 -3.19 23.88
C PRO A 689 -20.95 -3.79 24.10
N LYS A 690 -21.70 -3.24 25.06
CA LYS A 690 -23.10 -3.62 25.33
C LYS A 690 -24.04 -3.13 24.21
N GLY A 691 -25.04 -3.93 23.83
CA GLY A 691 -25.97 -3.66 22.71
C GLY A 691 -27.44 -3.40 23.11
N ILE A 692 -28.20 -2.81 22.17
CA ILE A 692 -29.63 -2.42 22.28
C ILE A 692 -30.32 -2.65 20.91
N LEU A 693 -31.59 -3.08 20.85
CA LEU A 693 -32.38 -3.29 19.62
C LEU A 693 -33.33 -2.12 19.27
N ARG A 694 -33.70 -1.94 17.99
CA ARG A 694 -34.63 -0.93 17.41
C ARG A 694 -35.53 -1.54 16.31
N THR A 695 -36.65 -0.88 15.97
CA THR A 695 -37.73 -1.43 15.10
C THR A 695 -38.41 -0.39 14.17
N PHE A 696 -38.34 -0.60 12.83
CA PHE A 696 -39.18 -0.08 11.69
C PHE A 696 -39.46 1.43 11.40
N VAL A 697 -39.13 1.91 10.17
CA VAL A 697 -39.88 2.90 9.31
C VAL A 697 -39.49 2.75 7.81
N PHE A 698 -40.45 2.72 6.86
CA PHE A 698 -40.19 2.89 5.40
C PHE A 698 -41.48 3.27 4.61
N PHE A 699 -41.62 4.52 4.14
CA PHE A 699 -42.64 5.00 3.16
C PHE A 699 -42.15 6.34 2.55
N LEU A 700 -42.64 6.75 1.36
CA LEU A 700 -42.11 7.87 0.52
C LEU A 700 -40.66 7.62 0.02
N THR A 701 -40.16 8.16 -1.11
CA THR A 701 -40.62 9.16 -2.11
C THR A 701 -40.26 8.71 -3.56
N GLY A 702 -40.88 9.29 -4.60
CA GLY A 702 -40.36 9.23 -5.97
C GLY A 702 -41.36 9.50 -7.11
N MET A 703 -41.10 10.52 -7.95
CA MET A 703 -41.61 10.69 -9.33
C MET A 703 -40.99 11.92 -10.03
N LEU A 704 -40.93 11.89 -11.39
CA LEU A 704 -40.53 12.95 -12.36
C LEU A 704 -39.03 13.33 -12.48
N PRO A 705 -38.55 13.90 -13.63
CA PRO A 705 -39.07 13.82 -15.01
C PRO A 705 -37.98 13.64 -16.14
N THR A 706 -38.44 13.50 -17.38
CA THR A 706 -37.63 13.49 -18.62
C THR A 706 -38.17 14.49 -19.67
N ILE A 707 -37.43 15.57 -19.99
CA ILE A 707 -37.63 16.40 -21.20
C ILE A 707 -36.25 16.93 -21.66
N ILE A 708 -36.13 17.23 -22.96
CA ILE A 708 -35.02 17.90 -23.67
C ILE A 708 -33.87 16.98 -24.11
N MET A 709 -33.96 16.53 -25.36
CA MET A 709 -32.83 16.18 -26.21
C MET A 709 -33.00 16.95 -27.53
N GLY A 710 -32.00 17.75 -27.92
CA GLY A 710 -32.05 18.55 -29.13
C GLY A 710 -30.84 19.50 -29.26
N PHE A 711 -30.29 19.58 -30.48
CA PHE A 711 -29.10 20.34 -30.91
C PHE A 711 -27.69 19.77 -30.63
N THR A 712 -26.81 20.08 -31.59
CA THR A 712 -25.37 19.75 -31.71
C THR A 712 -25.01 18.33 -32.21
N HIS A 713 -25.18 18.11 -33.51
CA HIS A 713 -24.67 16.93 -34.22
C HIS A 713 -23.70 17.34 -35.35
N SER A 714 -22.45 17.66 -34.97
CA SER A 714 -21.35 17.90 -35.95
C SER A 714 -19.93 17.79 -35.36
N THR A 715 -19.77 17.94 -34.03
CA THR A 715 -18.45 17.89 -33.35
C THR A 715 -18.10 16.53 -32.74
N LEU A 716 -19.03 15.58 -32.71
CA LEU A 716 -18.88 14.29 -32.01
C LEU A 716 -18.18 13.19 -32.82
N THR A 717 -18.11 13.31 -34.15
CA THR A 717 -17.62 12.24 -35.04
C THR A 717 -16.10 12.05 -35.00
N SER A 718 -15.32 13.13 -35.01
CA SER A 718 -13.83 13.07 -35.01
C SER A 718 -13.23 12.66 -33.66
N LEU A 719 -13.95 12.89 -32.57
CA LEU A 719 -13.55 12.45 -31.22
C LEU A 719 -13.74 10.93 -31.04
N ASN A 720 -14.79 10.37 -31.63
CA ASN A 720 -15.14 8.94 -31.46
C ASN A 720 -14.14 8.00 -32.18
N GLU A 721 -13.66 8.36 -33.37
CA GLU A 721 -12.68 7.54 -34.10
C GLU A 721 -11.33 7.48 -33.36
N ASN A 722 -10.86 8.59 -32.80
CA ASN A 722 -9.59 8.62 -32.06
C ASN A 722 -9.65 7.81 -30.76
N ILE A 723 -10.76 7.87 -30.03
CA ILE A 723 -10.96 7.07 -28.81
C ILE A 723 -10.97 5.56 -29.14
N ASN A 724 -11.74 5.14 -30.16
CA ASN A 724 -11.80 3.74 -30.57
C ASN A 724 -10.45 3.21 -31.11
N ASN A 725 -9.74 4.01 -31.90
CA ASN A 725 -8.40 3.66 -32.38
C ASN A 725 -7.35 3.57 -31.25
N SER A 726 -7.55 4.24 -30.12
CA SER A 726 -6.62 4.19 -28.99
C SER A 726 -6.79 2.92 -28.14
N LEU A 727 -8.03 2.55 -27.82
CA LEU A 727 -8.35 1.32 -27.08
C LEU A 727 -7.86 0.08 -27.85
N ARG A 728 -8.07 0.05 -29.18
CA ARG A 728 -7.63 -1.02 -30.06
C ARG A 728 -6.11 -1.21 -30.10
N ASN A 729 -5.32 -0.14 -29.96
CA ASN A 729 -3.86 -0.27 -29.93
C ASN A 729 -3.38 -0.95 -28.62
N LEU A 730 -3.98 -0.63 -27.46
CA LEU A 730 -3.64 -1.27 -26.19
C LEU A 730 -4.06 -2.75 -26.15
N GLU A 731 -5.23 -3.08 -26.68
CA GLU A 731 -5.72 -4.47 -26.78
C GLU A 731 -4.75 -5.33 -27.62
N MET A 732 -4.38 -4.85 -28.81
CA MET A 732 -3.42 -5.53 -29.67
C MET A 732 -2.04 -5.67 -29.00
N ALA A 733 -1.59 -4.66 -28.24
CA ALA A 733 -0.36 -4.77 -27.45
C ALA A 733 -0.43 -5.90 -26.42
N ASN A 734 -1.54 -6.02 -25.67
CA ASN A 734 -1.73 -7.10 -24.70
C ASN A 734 -1.67 -8.48 -25.35
N THR A 735 -2.40 -8.71 -26.45
CA THR A 735 -2.41 -10.00 -27.16
C THR A 735 -1.02 -10.42 -27.64
N TYR A 736 -0.19 -9.46 -28.07
CA TYR A 736 1.20 -9.75 -28.47
C TYR A 736 2.14 -9.95 -27.27
N ALA A 737 1.83 -9.42 -26.09
CA ALA A 737 2.53 -9.74 -24.85
C ALA A 737 2.27 -11.18 -24.39
N ASP A 738 1.00 -11.59 -24.35
CA ASP A 738 0.61 -12.99 -24.04
C ASP A 738 1.25 -13.96 -25.05
N SER A 739 1.24 -13.60 -26.34
CA SER A 739 1.88 -14.39 -27.41
C SER A 739 3.39 -14.50 -27.25
N ALA A 740 4.08 -13.44 -26.79
CA ALA A 740 5.50 -13.45 -26.49
C ALA A 740 5.82 -14.42 -25.34
N TYR A 741 5.04 -14.36 -24.25
CA TYR A 741 5.16 -15.22 -23.08
C TYR A 741 4.99 -16.71 -23.41
N TYR A 742 3.87 -17.09 -24.04
CA TYR A 742 3.64 -18.50 -24.42
C TYR A 742 4.66 -19.01 -25.46
N SER A 743 5.15 -18.14 -26.33
CA SER A 743 6.24 -18.46 -27.26
C SER A 743 7.56 -18.72 -26.52
N ASN A 744 7.82 -17.99 -25.44
CA ASN A 744 9.04 -18.10 -24.64
C ASN A 744 9.08 -19.40 -23.83
N ILE A 745 7.96 -19.75 -23.19
CA ILE A 745 7.77 -21.05 -22.51
C ILE A 745 8.04 -22.21 -23.45
N LYS A 746 7.55 -22.12 -24.70
CA LYS A 746 7.76 -23.14 -25.74
C LYS A 746 9.17 -23.10 -26.38
N GLY A 747 10.10 -22.31 -25.86
CA GLY A 747 11.47 -22.19 -26.38
C GLY A 747 11.60 -21.50 -27.74
N ASN A 748 10.53 -20.89 -28.26
CA ASN A 748 10.49 -20.26 -29.58
C ASN A 748 10.99 -18.81 -29.52
N TYR A 749 12.21 -18.60 -29.01
CA TYR A 749 12.75 -17.29 -28.64
C TYR A 749 12.80 -16.28 -29.80
N HIS A 750 13.08 -16.73 -31.03
CA HIS A 750 13.05 -15.84 -32.22
C HIS A 750 11.65 -15.27 -32.45
N LYS A 751 10.61 -16.10 -32.24
CA LYS A 751 9.20 -15.73 -32.40
C LYS A 751 8.72 -14.87 -31.22
N THR A 752 9.22 -15.12 -30.01
CA THR A 752 9.02 -14.23 -28.84
C THR A 752 9.51 -12.82 -29.13
N LEU A 753 10.72 -12.66 -29.68
CA LEU A 753 11.24 -11.33 -30.03
C LEU A 753 10.43 -10.64 -31.14
N ALA A 754 9.89 -11.40 -32.10
CA ALA A 754 9.01 -10.86 -33.14
C ALA A 754 7.67 -10.39 -32.56
N PHE A 755 7.04 -11.17 -31.67
CA PHE A 755 5.82 -10.74 -30.96
C PHE A 755 6.08 -9.51 -30.07
N ALA A 756 7.24 -9.45 -29.39
CA ALA A 756 7.64 -8.28 -28.62
C ALA A 756 7.85 -7.03 -29.49
N ASP A 757 8.39 -7.16 -30.72
CA ASP A 757 8.47 -6.04 -31.67
C ASP A 757 7.08 -5.55 -32.11
N THR A 758 6.14 -6.47 -32.36
CA THR A 758 4.77 -6.09 -32.72
C THR A 758 4.03 -5.43 -31.54
N CYS A 759 4.22 -5.90 -30.30
CA CYS A 759 3.69 -5.21 -29.12
C CYS A 759 4.27 -3.79 -28.99
N ARG A 760 5.59 -3.63 -29.13
CA ARG A 760 6.26 -2.32 -29.12
C ARG A 760 5.68 -1.37 -30.17
N TYR A 761 5.38 -1.87 -31.37
CA TYR A 761 4.75 -1.07 -32.43
C TYR A 761 3.39 -0.51 -32.01
N TYR A 762 2.51 -1.34 -31.43
CA TYR A 762 1.19 -0.88 -30.97
C TYR A 762 1.26 0.06 -29.77
N LEU A 763 2.18 -0.17 -28.82
CA LEU A 763 2.44 0.75 -27.70
C LEU A 763 2.94 2.13 -28.18
N ASN A 764 3.85 2.16 -29.16
CA ASN A 764 4.31 3.41 -29.81
C ASN A 764 3.18 4.13 -30.55
N LYS A 765 2.33 3.38 -31.27
CA LYS A 765 1.17 3.93 -31.98
C LYS A 765 0.14 4.50 -31.01
N TYR A 766 -0.02 3.90 -29.83
CA TYR A 766 -0.83 4.45 -28.74
C TYR A 766 -0.24 5.77 -28.20
N TYR A 767 1.05 5.79 -27.87
CA TYR A 767 1.72 7.02 -27.39
C TYR A 767 1.57 8.19 -28.38
N LEU A 768 1.75 7.94 -29.68
CA LEU A 768 1.63 8.96 -30.74
C LEU A 768 0.20 9.52 -30.90
N GLN A 769 -0.84 8.86 -30.38
CA GLN A 769 -2.19 9.43 -30.36
C GLN A 769 -2.36 10.54 -29.31
N PHE A 770 -1.66 10.43 -28.18
CA PHE A 770 -1.63 11.48 -27.14
C PHE A 770 -0.55 12.53 -27.40
N HIS A 771 0.53 12.16 -28.09
CA HIS A 771 1.63 13.05 -28.45
C HIS A 771 1.99 12.93 -29.94
N PRO A 772 1.25 13.58 -30.87
CA PRO A 772 1.44 13.44 -32.31
C PRO A 772 2.84 13.82 -32.83
N THR A 773 3.53 14.75 -32.13
CA THR A 773 4.92 15.16 -32.41
C THR A 773 5.93 14.57 -31.41
N GLY A 774 5.50 13.57 -30.61
CA GLY A 774 6.30 12.95 -29.56
C GLY A 774 7.46 12.12 -30.11
N LYS A 775 8.70 12.54 -29.82
CA LYS A 775 9.93 11.86 -30.28
C LYS A 775 10.35 10.67 -29.39
N MET A 776 9.72 10.49 -28.23
CA MET A 776 10.09 9.48 -27.23
C MET A 776 9.34 8.17 -27.50
N LEU A 777 9.86 7.35 -28.43
CA LEU A 777 9.30 6.04 -28.76
C LEU A 777 10.06 4.90 -28.08
N MET A 778 9.33 3.88 -27.62
CA MET A 778 9.85 2.62 -27.09
C MET A 778 10.63 1.88 -28.17
N LYS A 779 11.96 1.82 -28.01
CA LYS A 779 12.88 1.15 -28.94
C LYS A 779 13.11 -0.31 -28.50
N ARG A 780 13.40 -1.21 -29.45
CA ARG A 780 13.87 -2.58 -29.17
C ARG A 780 15.18 -2.58 -28.37
N MET A 781 16.08 -1.69 -28.75
CA MET A 781 17.36 -1.35 -28.12
C MET A 781 17.53 0.17 -28.20
N GLY A 782 18.05 0.80 -27.15
CA GLY A 782 18.32 2.25 -27.09
C GLY A 782 19.78 2.51 -26.68
N ASN A 783 20.18 3.78 -26.66
CA ASN A 783 21.49 4.18 -26.18
C ASN A 783 21.47 4.28 -24.64
N ASP A 784 22.53 3.83 -23.96
CA ASP A 784 22.55 3.69 -22.50
C ASP A 784 22.54 5.03 -21.72
N ALA A 785 22.87 6.13 -22.41
CA ALA A 785 22.86 7.51 -21.92
C ALA A 785 21.50 8.23 -22.07
N GLU A 786 20.53 7.68 -22.82
CA GLU A 786 19.19 8.26 -22.96
C GLU A 786 18.22 7.61 -21.96
N THR A 787 17.41 8.41 -21.25
CA THR A 787 16.30 7.88 -20.45
C THR A 787 15.32 7.11 -21.36
N PRO A 788 15.07 5.81 -21.11
CA PRO A 788 14.14 5.02 -21.92
C PRO A 788 12.75 5.65 -21.99
N ALA A 789 12.13 5.57 -23.17
CA ALA A 789 10.87 6.24 -23.45
C ALA A 789 9.78 5.85 -22.44
N GLU A 790 9.70 4.58 -22.06
CA GLU A 790 8.65 4.06 -21.18
C GLU A 790 8.75 4.55 -19.73
N ILE A 791 9.96 4.88 -19.26
CA ILE A 791 10.18 5.46 -17.93
C ILE A 791 9.69 6.90 -17.94
N LYS A 792 9.99 7.63 -19.02
CA LYS A 792 9.42 8.97 -19.22
C LYS A 792 7.90 8.92 -19.40
N TRP A 793 7.35 7.94 -20.13
CA TRP A 793 5.90 7.74 -20.23
C TRP A 793 5.25 7.48 -18.86
N PHE A 794 5.95 6.78 -17.95
CA PHE A 794 5.50 6.57 -16.57
C PHE A 794 5.48 7.87 -15.76
N HIS A 795 6.55 8.67 -15.82
CA HIS A 795 6.63 9.98 -15.16
C HIS A 795 5.63 11.00 -15.72
N ASP A 796 5.42 11.00 -17.05
CA ASP A 796 4.43 11.81 -17.74
C ASP A 796 2.98 11.33 -17.51
N ASN A 797 2.78 10.23 -16.74
CA ASN A 797 1.49 9.60 -16.43
C ASN A 797 0.66 9.22 -17.68
N LEU A 798 1.31 8.69 -18.72
CA LEU A 798 0.62 8.15 -19.89
C LEU A 798 -0.41 7.09 -19.45
N PRO A 799 -1.68 7.13 -19.91
CA PRO A 799 -2.76 6.24 -19.45
C PRO A 799 -2.70 4.83 -20.08
N THR A 800 -1.50 4.23 -20.09
CA THR A 800 -1.23 2.87 -20.58
C THR A 800 -1.18 1.86 -19.43
N ASN A 801 -1.40 0.57 -19.73
CA ASN A 801 -1.14 -0.49 -18.78
C ASN A 801 0.36 -0.84 -18.77
N PHE A 802 1.06 -0.41 -17.72
CA PHE A 802 2.49 -0.65 -17.55
C PHE A 802 2.85 -2.12 -17.28
N SER A 803 1.89 -3.00 -16.91
CA SER A 803 2.19 -4.45 -16.81
C SER A 803 2.65 -5.00 -18.16
N ILE A 804 1.91 -4.70 -19.24
CA ILE A 804 2.24 -5.11 -20.62
C ILE A 804 3.68 -4.72 -21.00
N ILE A 805 4.13 -3.54 -20.56
CA ILE A 805 5.49 -3.04 -20.83
C ILE A 805 6.53 -3.83 -20.02
N LEU A 806 6.26 -4.11 -18.74
CA LEU A 806 7.11 -4.96 -17.90
C LEU A 806 7.22 -6.37 -18.48
N ASP A 807 6.08 -6.98 -18.80
CA ASP A 807 5.98 -8.33 -19.35
C ASP A 807 6.81 -8.41 -20.65
N ILE A 808 6.60 -7.49 -21.61
CA ILE A 808 7.39 -7.47 -22.85
C ILE A 808 8.87 -7.18 -22.64
N ARG A 809 9.27 -6.38 -21.65
CA ARG A 809 10.70 -6.18 -21.33
C ARG A 809 11.30 -7.44 -20.68
N ASN A 810 10.57 -8.15 -19.83
CA ASN A 810 10.98 -9.46 -19.30
C ASN A 810 11.11 -10.52 -20.41
N GLU A 811 10.06 -10.72 -21.22
CA GLU A 811 10.07 -11.70 -22.29
C GLU A 811 11.12 -11.37 -23.36
N SER A 812 11.34 -10.09 -23.66
CA SER A 812 12.44 -9.65 -24.53
C SER A 812 13.81 -9.94 -23.94
N ALA A 813 13.99 -9.79 -22.63
CA ALA A 813 15.25 -10.09 -21.96
C ALA A 813 15.53 -11.60 -21.98
N VAL A 814 14.58 -12.44 -21.55
CA VAL A 814 14.73 -13.90 -21.53
C VAL A 814 14.94 -14.48 -22.94
N ALA A 815 14.19 -14.03 -23.94
CA ALA A 815 14.40 -14.46 -25.32
C ALA A 815 15.68 -13.90 -25.95
N ALA A 816 16.18 -12.75 -25.51
CA ALA A 816 17.50 -12.26 -25.93
C ALA A 816 18.64 -13.07 -25.29
N LEU A 817 18.49 -13.44 -24.02
CA LEU A 817 19.43 -14.26 -23.25
C LEU A 817 19.60 -15.64 -23.91
N ALA A 818 18.50 -16.34 -24.18
CA ALA A 818 18.50 -17.65 -24.82
C ALA A 818 18.91 -17.65 -26.32
N LEU A 819 19.02 -16.48 -26.94
CA LEU A 819 19.51 -16.30 -28.32
C LEU A 819 20.91 -15.68 -28.39
N HIS A 820 21.64 -15.59 -27.27
CA HIS A 820 22.98 -15.02 -27.19
C HIS A 820 23.05 -13.54 -27.65
N LYS A 821 21.93 -12.80 -27.54
CA LYS A 821 21.80 -11.40 -27.95
C LYS A 821 22.12 -10.46 -26.78
N TRP A 822 23.36 -10.48 -26.32
CA TRP A 822 23.82 -9.85 -25.07
C TRP A 822 23.44 -8.37 -24.91
N ALA A 823 23.68 -7.54 -25.95
CA ALA A 823 23.30 -6.12 -25.92
C ALA A 823 21.77 -5.92 -25.80
N LEU A 824 20.98 -6.81 -26.40
CA LEU A 824 19.52 -6.77 -26.33
C LEU A 824 19.03 -7.21 -24.95
N TYR A 825 19.64 -8.24 -24.36
CA TYR A 825 19.39 -8.66 -22.98
C TYR A 825 19.68 -7.52 -22.01
N ARG A 826 20.90 -6.94 -22.02
CA ARG A 826 21.31 -5.86 -21.10
C ARG A 826 20.34 -4.69 -21.13
N TYR A 827 20.01 -4.19 -22.32
CA TYR A 827 19.06 -3.09 -22.46
C TYR A 827 17.68 -3.44 -21.92
N ASN A 828 17.12 -4.60 -22.27
CA ASN A 828 15.77 -4.97 -21.83
C ASN A 828 15.72 -5.28 -20.32
N ASN A 829 16.77 -5.88 -19.73
CA ASN A 829 16.87 -6.10 -18.29
C ASN A 829 17.00 -4.78 -17.50
N LYS A 830 17.82 -3.83 -17.99
CA LYS A 830 17.94 -2.47 -17.42
C LYS A 830 16.62 -1.71 -17.44
N VAL A 831 15.89 -1.73 -18.56
CA VAL A 831 14.57 -1.08 -18.65
C VAL A 831 13.53 -1.79 -17.79
N TYR A 832 13.49 -3.13 -17.80
CA TYR A 832 12.59 -3.93 -16.96
C TYR A 832 12.79 -3.59 -15.47
N THR A 833 14.02 -3.72 -14.97
CA THR A 833 14.33 -3.51 -13.54
C THR A 833 14.09 -2.07 -13.08
N HIS A 834 14.40 -1.06 -13.92
CA HIS A 834 14.12 0.33 -13.59
C HIS A 834 12.60 0.62 -13.62
N LEU A 835 11.88 0.19 -14.67
CA LEU A 835 10.44 0.38 -14.74
C LEU A 835 9.72 -0.37 -13.61
N PHE A 836 10.14 -1.58 -13.26
CA PHE A 836 9.56 -2.39 -12.18
C PHE A 836 9.68 -1.69 -10.82
N LYS A 837 10.85 -1.09 -10.53
CA LYS A 837 11.07 -0.26 -9.33
C LYS A 837 10.07 0.91 -9.27
N GLU A 838 9.89 1.60 -10.38
CA GLU A 838 8.98 2.77 -10.48
C GLU A 838 7.50 2.37 -10.40
N THR A 839 7.06 1.35 -11.15
CA THR A 839 5.65 0.93 -11.23
C THR A 839 5.13 0.29 -9.96
N SER A 840 6.00 -0.39 -9.20
CA SER A 840 5.67 -1.03 -7.92
C SER A 840 5.74 -0.05 -6.74
N SER A 841 6.04 1.22 -6.97
CA SER A 841 5.90 2.27 -5.95
C SER A 841 4.42 2.51 -5.64
N ASP A 842 4.06 2.63 -4.35
CA ASP A 842 2.66 2.84 -3.97
C ASP A 842 2.17 4.23 -4.40
N LYS A 843 1.37 4.26 -5.48
CA LYS A 843 0.76 5.50 -6.02
C LYS A 843 -0.12 6.25 -5.00
N LYS A 844 -0.51 5.61 -3.88
CA LYS A 844 -1.13 6.31 -2.75
C LYS A 844 -0.20 7.39 -2.18
N LEU A 845 1.11 7.16 -2.14
CA LEU A 845 2.09 8.15 -1.66
C LEU A 845 2.15 9.36 -2.60
N GLY A 846 2.29 9.17 -3.92
CA GLY A 846 2.31 10.28 -4.88
C GLY A 846 1.03 11.13 -4.94
N LYS A 847 -0.11 10.56 -4.51
CA LYS A 847 -1.39 11.28 -4.33
C LYS A 847 -1.49 11.94 -2.94
N TYR A 848 -1.00 11.28 -1.90
CA TYR A 848 -0.87 11.80 -0.54
C TYR A 848 0.09 13.00 -0.47
N CYS A 849 1.26 12.95 -1.11
CA CYS A 849 2.20 14.07 -1.18
C CYS A 849 1.60 15.27 -1.94
N ARG A 850 0.87 15.03 -3.03
CA ARG A 850 0.13 16.09 -3.72
C ARG A 850 -1.00 16.67 -2.86
N MET A 851 -1.73 15.83 -2.10
CA MET A 851 -2.69 16.31 -1.09
C MET A 851 -2.03 17.02 0.09
N MET A 852 -0.82 16.63 0.49
CA MET A 852 -0.07 17.22 1.59
C MET A 852 0.52 18.57 1.18
N GLN A 853 1.07 18.70 -0.03
CA GLN A 853 1.45 19.99 -0.63
C GLN A 853 0.25 20.92 -0.80
N ARG A 854 -0.92 20.40 -1.21
CA ARG A 854 -2.17 21.18 -1.32
C ARG A 854 -2.76 21.54 0.06
N SER A 855 -2.54 20.71 1.08
CA SER A 855 -2.84 21.02 2.48
C SER A 855 -1.88 22.08 3.02
N GLU A 856 -0.60 22.04 2.63
CA GLU A 856 0.41 23.01 3.02
C GLU A 856 0.13 24.40 2.40
N SER A 857 -0.22 24.47 1.11
CA SER A 857 -0.66 25.71 0.48
C SER A 857 -1.90 26.29 1.18
N ASN A 858 -2.87 25.43 1.54
CA ASN A 858 -4.07 25.88 2.24
C ASN A 858 -3.78 26.35 3.67
N LYS A 859 -2.84 25.72 4.39
CA LYS A 859 -2.37 26.18 5.71
C LYS A 859 -1.63 27.51 5.62
N ASN A 860 -0.78 27.69 4.60
CA ASN A 860 -0.08 28.95 4.37
C ASN A 860 -1.07 30.10 4.07
N VAL A 861 -2.08 29.87 3.23
CA VAL A 861 -3.15 30.84 2.95
C VAL A 861 -3.98 31.15 4.20
N ALA A 862 -4.35 30.14 4.99
CA ALA A 862 -5.09 30.33 6.24
C ALA A 862 -4.32 31.17 7.27
N VAL A 863 -2.99 30.98 7.38
CA VAL A 863 -2.13 31.77 8.27
C VAL A 863 -1.93 33.21 7.77
N ILE A 864 -1.81 33.42 6.44
CA ILE A 864 -1.78 34.77 5.86
C ILE A 864 -3.10 35.51 6.14
N LEU A 865 -4.24 34.85 5.96
CA LEU A 865 -5.55 35.39 6.30
C LEU A 865 -5.68 35.69 7.80
N LEU A 866 -5.16 34.83 8.68
CA LEU A 866 -5.13 35.06 10.12
C LEU A 866 -4.31 36.31 10.49
N ILE A 867 -3.14 36.52 9.86
CA ILE A 867 -2.30 37.70 10.08
C ILE A 867 -3.01 38.98 9.62
N VAL A 868 -3.65 38.95 8.44
CA VAL A 868 -4.46 40.08 7.93
C VAL A 868 -5.65 40.37 8.86
N LEU A 869 -6.35 39.34 9.33
CA LEU A 869 -7.46 39.45 10.27
C LEU A 869 -6.99 40.12 11.59
N LEU A 870 -5.86 39.69 12.13
CA LEU A 870 -5.28 40.22 13.38
C LEU A 870 -4.98 41.73 13.28
N ILE A 871 -4.47 42.18 12.14
CA ILE A 871 -4.18 43.60 11.87
C ILE A 871 -5.49 44.42 11.70
N SER A 872 -6.55 43.80 11.15
CA SER A 872 -7.84 44.47 10.88
C SER A 872 -8.68 44.83 12.11
N ILE A 873 -8.32 44.33 13.32
CA ILE A 873 -9.04 44.59 14.57
C ILE A 873 -8.90 46.05 15.04
N PHE A 874 -7.76 46.70 14.75
CA PHE A 874 -7.46 48.05 15.26
C PHE A 874 -8.35 49.18 14.68
N PRO A 875 -8.59 49.27 13.36
CA PRO A 875 -9.55 50.25 12.80
C PRO A 875 -10.97 50.11 13.35
N LEU A 876 -11.43 48.87 13.56
CA LEU A 876 -12.80 48.59 14.02
C LEU A 876 -13.04 49.13 15.44
N TYR A 877 -12.04 48.98 16.32
CA TYR A 877 -12.11 49.44 17.71
C TYR A 877 -12.09 50.98 17.84
N TYR A 878 -11.34 51.67 16.98
CA TYR A 878 -11.30 53.13 16.93
C TYR A 878 -12.67 53.74 16.58
N PHE A 879 -13.39 53.14 15.61
CA PHE A 879 -14.68 53.64 15.13
C PHE A 879 -15.80 53.52 16.19
N MET A 880 -15.82 52.44 16.99
CA MET A 880 -16.88 52.24 17.99
C MET A 880 -16.80 53.19 19.20
N TYR A 881 -15.60 53.65 19.56
CA TYR A 881 -15.40 54.55 20.71
C TYR A 881 -16.09 55.91 20.54
N TYR A 882 -16.14 56.43 19.31
CA TYR A 882 -16.66 57.77 19.03
C TYR A 882 -18.20 57.82 18.97
N ARG A 883 -18.90 56.70 18.75
CA ARG A 883 -20.37 56.67 18.58
C ARG A 883 -21.15 56.42 19.88
N HIS A 884 -20.71 55.45 20.69
CA HIS A 884 -21.38 54.96 21.91
C HIS A 884 -21.48 56.01 23.03
N GLN A 885 -20.50 56.91 23.06
CA GLN A 885 -20.02 57.74 24.15
C GLN A 885 -21.04 58.55 25.01
N LEU A 886 -22.32 58.53 24.67
CA LEU A 886 -22.86 59.77 24.13
C LEU A 886 -24.21 60.12 24.87
N PHE A 887 -25.45 59.96 24.35
CA PHE A 887 -26.77 60.27 25.01
C PHE A 887 -27.32 59.04 25.74
N TYR A 888 -26.31 58.29 26.16
CA TYR A 888 -26.11 57.25 27.16
C TYR A 888 -26.44 57.81 28.54
N LEU A 889 -27.52 58.58 28.60
CA LEU A 889 -27.82 59.57 29.63
C LEU A 889 -29.32 59.91 29.72
N PHE A 890 -30.18 59.47 28.80
CA PHE A 890 -31.63 59.73 28.94
C PHE A 890 -32.59 58.59 28.57
N CYS A 891 -32.40 57.89 27.45
CA CYS A 891 -33.30 56.76 27.10
C CYS A 891 -32.75 55.39 27.50
N GLU A 892 -31.49 55.33 27.95
CA GLU A 892 -30.78 54.08 28.16
C GLU A 892 -31.43 53.18 29.23
N ASP A 893 -31.96 53.76 30.31
CA ASP A 893 -32.44 52.99 31.46
C ASP A 893 -33.78 52.29 31.24
N LYS A 894 -34.75 52.90 30.53
CA LYS A 894 -36.09 52.28 30.36
C LYS A 894 -36.19 51.29 29.21
N LEU A 895 -35.35 51.41 28.18
CA LEU A 895 -35.29 50.42 27.10
C LEU A 895 -34.37 49.22 27.42
N LYS A 896 -33.44 49.35 28.38
CA LYS A 896 -32.70 48.19 28.94
C LYS A 896 -33.63 47.15 29.58
N GLU A 897 -34.71 47.60 30.22
CA GLU A 897 -35.64 46.72 30.95
C GLU A 897 -36.45 45.81 29.99
N ILE A 898 -36.95 46.38 28.89
CA ILE A 898 -37.70 45.64 27.85
C ILE A 898 -36.77 44.75 27.02
N ASN A 899 -35.58 45.25 26.63
CA ASN A 899 -34.61 44.44 25.86
C ASN A 899 -34.09 43.22 26.65
N LYS A 900 -34.07 43.28 27.99
CA LYS A 900 -33.69 42.14 28.85
C LYS A 900 -34.68 40.97 28.79
N ILE A 901 -35.92 41.21 28.35
CA ILE A 901 -36.98 40.20 28.17
C ILE A 901 -36.95 39.59 26.75
N LEU A 902 -36.49 40.33 25.73
CA LEU A 902 -36.24 39.77 24.39
C LEU A 902 -35.06 38.79 24.38
N VAL A 903 -34.00 39.10 25.13
CA VAL A 903 -32.71 38.37 25.11
C VAL A 903 -32.62 37.27 26.18
N SER A 904 -33.66 37.05 26.99
CA SER A 904 -33.71 35.97 27.98
C SER A 904 -33.95 34.59 27.34
N ASN A 905 -33.50 33.52 28.02
CA ASN A 905 -33.55 32.12 27.53
C ASN A 905 -34.92 31.43 27.70
N ILE A 906 -36.02 32.19 27.70
CA ILE A 906 -37.40 31.66 27.76
C ILE A 906 -37.95 31.42 26.35
N SER A 907 -39.01 30.61 26.24
CA SER A 907 -39.60 30.26 24.94
C SER A 907 -40.19 31.46 24.21
N ILE A 908 -40.33 31.39 22.88
CA ILE A 908 -40.95 32.46 22.07
C ILE A 908 -42.40 32.75 22.55
N THR A 909 -43.10 31.72 23.01
CA THR A 909 -44.43 31.80 23.63
C THR A 909 -44.44 32.54 24.98
N ASP A 910 -43.42 32.35 25.83
CA ASP A 910 -43.30 33.05 27.13
C ASP A 910 -42.83 34.51 26.97
N LYS A 911 -42.09 34.81 25.89
CA LYS A 911 -41.67 36.18 25.56
C LYS A 911 -42.87 37.07 25.22
N LEU A 912 -43.85 36.55 24.48
CA LEU A 912 -45.06 37.30 24.12
C LEU A 912 -45.92 37.68 25.34
N THR A 913 -46.14 36.74 26.28
CA THR A 913 -46.98 36.98 27.47
C THR A 913 -46.36 37.95 28.49
N THR A 914 -45.03 38.06 28.50
CA THR A 914 -44.29 38.94 29.43
C THR A 914 -44.21 40.39 28.93
N ILE A 915 -44.25 40.60 27.61
CA ILE A 915 -44.21 41.94 26.99
C ILE A 915 -45.54 42.69 27.17
N ASP A 916 -46.68 42.00 26.99
CA ASP A 916 -48.03 42.59 27.11
C ASP A 916 -48.34 43.13 28.53
N ARG A 917 -47.56 42.75 29.55
CA ARG A 917 -47.80 43.10 30.97
C ARG A 917 -47.05 44.36 31.46
N ASN A 918 -46.12 44.90 30.67
CA ASN A 918 -45.21 45.99 31.07
C ASN A 918 -45.45 47.33 30.33
N ILE A 919 -46.55 47.45 29.57
CA ILE A 919 -46.87 48.63 28.78
C ILE A 919 -47.66 49.64 29.63
N ASN A 920 -47.36 50.94 29.50
CA ASN A 920 -48.00 52.02 30.25
C ASN A 920 -48.28 53.21 29.30
N GLU A 921 -49.43 53.90 29.46
CA GLU A 921 -50.00 54.77 28.43
C GLU A 921 -49.25 56.10 28.15
N LYS A 922 -48.13 56.37 28.83
CA LYS A 922 -47.34 57.61 28.69
C LYS A 922 -46.00 57.45 27.96
N PHE A 923 -45.82 56.40 27.15
CA PHE A 923 -44.67 56.31 26.26
C PHE A 923 -44.80 57.24 25.03
N PRO A 924 -43.69 57.78 24.48
CA PRO A 924 -43.70 58.48 23.19
C PRO A 924 -44.25 57.57 22.08
N LYS A 925 -44.99 58.15 21.11
CA LYS A 925 -45.64 57.38 20.03
C LYS A 925 -44.68 56.50 19.22
N GLU A 926 -43.43 56.93 19.09
CA GLU A 926 -42.35 56.17 18.44
C GLU A 926 -42.04 54.86 19.17
N LEU A 927 -42.00 54.87 20.50
CA LEU A 927 -41.66 53.71 21.35
C LEU A 927 -42.78 52.65 21.35
N MET A 928 -44.04 53.07 21.34
CA MET A 928 -45.18 52.16 21.16
C MET A 928 -45.23 51.55 19.76
N SER A 929 -44.81 52.29 18.71
CA SER A 929 -44.70 51.72 17.35
C SER A 929 -43.64 50.62 17.26
N ILE A 930 -42.58 50.71 18.05
CA ILE A 930 -41.51 49.72 18.12
C ILE A 930 -42.00 48.44 18.81
N ILE A 931 -42.72 48.56 19.94
CA ILE A 931 -43.27 47.42 20.69
C ILE A 931 -44.25 46.59 19.83
N ASN A 932 -45.11 47.23 19.03
CA ASN A 932 -46.02 46.51 18.13
C ASN A 932 -45.29 45.78 16.99
N LYS A 933 -44.23 46.38 16.41
CA LYS A 933 -43.42 45.72 15.36
C LYS A 933 -42.66 44.49 15.87
N ILE A 934 -42.27 44.48 17.15
CA ILE A 934 -41.64 43.32 17.81
C ILE A 934 -42.61 42.13 17.85
N ARG A 935 -43.87 42.39 18.22
CA ARG A 935 -44.92 41.37 18.36
C ARG A 935 -45.27 40.67 17.04
N GLU A 936 -45.32 41.43 15.94
CA GLU A 936 -45.61 40.91 14.60
C GLU A 936 -44.44 40.04 14.05
N ALA A 937 -43.19 40.50 14.22
CA ALA A 937 -42.01 39.75 13.79
C ALA A 937 -41.81 38.42 14.53
N LEU A 938 -42.13 38.35 15.82
CA LEU A 938 -42.05 37.11 16.62
C LEU A 938 -43.05 36.04 16.15
N LEU A 939 -44.26 36.45 15.77
CA LEU A 939 -45.31 35.54 15.26
C LEU A 939 -44.96 34.96 13.89
N THR A 940 -44.45 35.79 12.96
CA THR A 940 -44.02 35.33 11.63
C THR A 940 -42.79 34.42 11.72
N SER A 941 -41.86 34.70 12.64
CA SER A 941 -40.68 33.86 12.82
C SER A 941 -41.02 32.47 13.33
N ALA A 942 -41.93 32.35 14.31
CA ALA A 942 -42.30 31.06 14.89
C ALA A 942 -42.79 30.06 13.82
N THR A 943 -43.70 30.50 12.94
CA THR A 943 -44.29 29.64 11.90
C THR A 943 -43.30 29.23 10.81
N GLN A 944 -42.37 30.11 10.43
CA GLN A 944 -41.33 29.79 9.45
C GLN A 944 -40.25 28.88 10.03
N THR A 945 -39.84 29.10 11.28
CA THR A 945 -38.86 28.24 11.98
C THR A 945 -39.38 26.82 12.14
N ASP A 946 -40.66 26.63 12.51
CA ASP A 946 -41.24 25.29 12.66
C ASP A 946 -41.33 24.56 11.31
N LYS A 947 -41.64 25.27 10.21
CA LYS A 947 -41.67 24.71 8.85
C LYS A 947 -40.28 24.30 8.35
N ASN A 948 -39.26 25.16 8.54
CA ASN A 948 -37.89 24.84 8.11
C ASN A 948 -37.31 23.69 8.94
N LYS A 949 -37.55 23.66 10.26
CA LYS A 949 -37.19 22.51 11.12
C LYS A 949 -37.84 21.21 10.64
N HIS A 950 -39.12 21.22 10.30
CA HIS A 950 -39.80 20.02 9.81
C HIS A 950 -39.22 19.53 8.47
N ASN A 951 -38.88 20.44 7.55
CA ASN A 951 -38.24 20.09 6.28
C ASN A 951 -36.83 19.51 6.47
N ILE A 952 -36.04 20.08 7.39
CA ILE A 952 -34.71 19.55 7.75
C ILE A 952 -34.86 18.18 8.41
N GLU A 953 -35.75 18.04 9.39
CA GLU A 953 -36.01 16.77 10.09
C GLU A 953 -36.45 15.67 9.11
N MET A 954 -37.30 15.98 8.12
CA MET A 954 -37.67 15.05 7.04
C MET A 954 -36.50 14.70 6.11
N ALA A 955 -35.70 15.68 5.69
CA ALA A 955 -34.54 15.44 4.82
C ALA A 955 -33.43 14.67 5.54
N GLU A 956 -33.19 14.97 6.82
CA GLU A 956 -32.33 14.19 7.70
C GLU A 956 -32.85 12.76 7.89
N ASP A 957 -34.15 12.56 8.06
CA ASP A 957 -34.71 11.20 8.19
C ASP A 957 -34.65 10.41 6.89
N GLU A 958 -34.85 11.04 5.73
CA GLU A 958 -34.62 10.40 4.43
C GLU A 958 -33.12 10.11 4.20
N LEU A 959 -32.21 11.01 4.58
CA LEU A 959 -30.77 10.79 4.55
C LEU A 959 -30.35 9.67 5.50
N ARG A 960 -30.73 9.72 6.78
CA ARG A 960 -30.47 8.67 7.80
C ARG A 960 -31.01 7.32 7.35
N ARG A 961 -32.13 7.29 6.63
CA ARG A 961 -32.69 6.07 6.04
C ARG A 961 -31.86 5.56 4.86
N LEU A 962 -31.43 6.43 3.93
CA LEU A 962 -30.52 6.03 2.84
C LEU A 962 -29.15 5.59 3.36
N GLU A 963 -28.57 6.30 4.31
CA GLU A 963 -27.30 5.95 4.96
C GLU A 963 -27.43 4.61 5.71
N TYR A 964 -28.53 4.40 6.44
CA TYR A 964 -28.80 3.11 7.07
C TYR A 964 -28.95 1.99 6.05
N GLU A 965 -29.69 2.20 4.95
CA GLU A 965 -29.76 1.22 3.87
C GLU A 965 -28.38 0.96 3.25
N ASP A 966 -27.60 2.00 2.94
CA ASP A 966 -26.27 1.88 2.34
C ASP A 966 -25.28 1.17 3.29
N GLU A 967 -25.28 1.49 4.58
CA GLU A 967 -24.51 0.77 5.59
C GLU A 967 -24.92 -0.70 5.65
N GLN A 968 -26.22 -1.02 5.74
CA GLN A 968 -26.69 -2.40 5.76
C GLN A 968 -26.27 -3.16 4.49
N LEU A 969 -26.36 -2.51 3.32
CA LEU A 969 -26.00 -3.11 2.03
C LEU A 969 -24.48 -3.26 1.84
N HIS A 970 -23.70 -2.21 2.12
CA HIS A 970 -22.24 -2.21 2.12
C HIS A 970 -21.70 -3.30 3.03
N ILE A 971 -22.25 -3.40 4.24
CA ILE A 971 -21.75 -4.39 5.18
C ILE A 971 -22.22 -5.81 4.81
N SER A 972 -23.49 -6.00 4.40
CA SER A 972 -23.97 -7.29 3.86
C SER A 972 -23.07 -7.77 2.70
N ASN A 973 -22.74 -6.88 1.77
CA ASN A 973 -21.80 -7.14 0.67
C ASN A 973 -20.44 -7.60 1.18
N ASN A 974 -19.87 -6.93 2.17
CA ASN A 974 -18.54 -7.27 2.67
C ASN A 974 -18.53 -8.53 3.54
N ILE A 975 -19.60 -8.82 4.30
CA ILE A 975 -19.78 -10.13 4.96
C ILE A 975 -19.80 -11.23 3.90
N LEU A 976 -20.57 -11.05 2.82
CA LEU A 976 -20.68 -12.04 1.76
C LEU A 976 -19.38 -12.23 0.97
N ASP A 977 -18.66 -11.15 0.61
CA ASP A 977 -17.32 -11.25 0.00
C ASP A 977 -16.31 -11.96 0.92
N ASN A 978 -16.41 -11.74 2.24
CA ASN A 978 -15.62 -12.47 3.24
C ASN A 978 -16.01 -13.95 3.32
N CYS A 979 -17.31 -14.28 3.41
CA CYS A 979 -17.81 -15.66 3.42
C CYS A 979 -17.40 -16.42 2.14
N LEU A 980 -17.50 -15.79 0.98
CA LEU A 980 -17.05 -16.33 -0.30
C LEU A 980 -15.52 -16.51 -0.34
N SER A 981 -14.75 -15.55 0.18
CA SER A 981 -13.29 -15.70 0.30
C SER A 981 -12.89 -16.83 1.25
N THR A 982 -13.54 -16.96 2.40
CA THR A 982 -13.31 -18.07 3.33
C THR A 982 -13.70 -19.40 2.71
N LEU A 983 -14.87 -19.49 2.06
CA LEU A 983 -15.29 -20.68 1.32
C LEU A 983 -14.25 -21.07 0.26
N LYS A 984 -13.70 -20.10 -0.49
CA LYS A 984 -12.58 -20.36 -1.40
C LYS A 984 -11.36 -20.92 -0.65
N HIS A 985 -10.81 -20.19 0.32
CA HIS A 985 -9.54 -20.56 0.94
C HIS A 985 -9.60 -21.87 1.71
N GLU A 986 -10.70 -22.13 2.41
CA GLU A 986 -10.89 -23.35 3.19
C GLU A 986 -11.24 -24.56 2.31
N THR A 987 -11.85 -24.39 1.12
CA THR A 987 -12.39 -25.55 0.35
C THR A 987 -11.71 -25.88 -0.97
N MET A 988 -10.90 -24.97 -1.54
CA MET A 988 -10.27 -25.13 -2.86
C MET A 988 -9.24 -26.29 -2.95
N TYR A 989 -8.70 -26.75 -1.82
CA TYR A 989 -7.74 -27.87 -1.79
C TYR A 989 -8.40 -29.26 -2.02
N TYR A 990 -9.65 -29.45 -1.55
CA TYR A 990 -10.24 -30.78 -1.48
C TYR A 990 -10.50 -31.46 -2.84
N PRO A 991 -11.03 -30.79 -3.87
CA PRO A 991 -11.24 -31.42 -5.18
C PRO A 991 -9.92 -31.92 -5.78
N SER A 992 -8.89 -31.09 -5.85
CA SER A 992 -7.56 -31.49 -6.33
C SER A 992 -6.96 -32.66 -5.54
N ARG A 993 -7.19 -32.72 -4.22
CA ARG A 993 -6.74 -33.85 -3.39
C ARG A 993 -7.56 -35.12 -3.63
N ILE A 994 -8.86 -35.01 -3.87
CA ILE A 994 -9.73 -36.14 -4.26
C ILE A 994 -9.27 -36.69 -5.61
N ARG A 995 -8.96 -35.83 -6.60
CA ARG A 995 -8.44 -36.24 -7.91
C ARG A 995 -7.15 -37.05 -7.79
N GLN A 996 -6.14 -36.51 -7.09
CA GLN A 996 -4.87 -37.22 -6.85
C GLN A 996 -5.08 -38.61 -6.22
N LEU A 997 -5.98 -38.70 -5.24
CA LEU A 997 -6.26 -39.98 -4.60
C LEU A 997 -6.97 -40.96 -5.56
N VAL A 998 -7.82 -40.50 -6.49
CA VAL A 998 -8.45 -41.37 -7.49
C VAL A 998 -7.45 -41.89 -8.53
N ASP A 999 -6.43 -41.09 -8.86
CA ASP A 999 -5.40 -41.45 -9.85
C ASP A 999 -4.34 -42.44 -9.29
N ASP A 1000 -4.10 -42.44 -7.96
CA ASP A 1000 -3.23 -43.40 -7.27
C ASP A 1000 -3.87 -44.80 -7.16
N LYS A 1001 -3.23 -45.80 -7.78
CA LYS A 1001 -3.79 -47.16 -7.97
C LYS A 1001 -3.86 -48.04 -6.70
N ASP A 1002 -3.22 -47.64 -5.61
CA ASP A 1002 -3.22 -48.35 -4.31
C ASP A 1002 -4.25 -47.75 -3.33
N THR A 1003 -5.49 -47.60 -3.80
CA THR A 1003 -6.44 -46.66 -3.18
C THR A 1003 -7.19 -47.19 -1.97
N GLN A 1004 -6.99 -46.55 -0.81
CA GLN A 1004 -7.90 -46.68 0.33
C GLN A 1004 -9.23 -45.93 0.05
N LEU A 1005 -10.20 -46.65 -0.52
CA LEU A 1005 -11.57 -46.17 -0.82
C LEU A 1005 -12.28 -45.51 0.38
N GLN A 1006 -11.87 -45.85 1.60
CA GLN A 1006 -12.36 -45.22 2.83
C GLN A 1006 -11.91 -43.76 2.94
N THR A 1007 -10.62 -43.47 2.69
CA THR A 1007 -10.03 -42.12 2.77
C THR A 1007 -10.66 -41.14 1.80
N ILE A 1008 -10.98 -41.57 0.57
CA ILE A 1008 -11.69 -40.74 -0.41
C ILE A 1008 -13.10 -40.40 0.09
N GLY A 1009 -13.81 -41.38 0.68
CA GLY A 1009 -15.14 -41.19 1.23
C GLY A 1009 -15.18 -40.24 2.43
N GLU A 1010 -14.21 -40.35 3.35
CA GLU A 1010 -14.05 -39.46 4.49
C GLU A 1010 -13.69 -38.03 4.06
N LEU A 1011 -12.77 -37.88 3.10
CA LEU A 1011 -12.36 -36.58 2.55
C LEU A 1011 -13.52 -35.88 1.81
N ALA A 1012 -14.26 -36.60 0.98
CA ALA A 1012 -15.44 -36.07 0.28
C ALA A 1012 -16.59 -35.72 1.25
N ALA A 1013 -16.75 -36.48 2.35
CA ALA A 1013 -17.76 -36.19 3.36
C ALA A 1013 -17.38 -34.94 4.18
N TYR A 1014 -16.10 -34.80 4.53
CA TYR A 1014 -15.57 -33.60 5.18
C TYR A 1014 -15.73 -32.37 4.28
N TYR A 1015 -15.33 -32.47 3.01
CA TYR A 1015 -15.50 -31.42 2.00
C TYR A 1015 -16.98 -31.03 1.89
N LYS A 1016 -17.91 -31.98 1.76
CA LYS A 1016 -19.36 -31.69 1.74
C LYS A 1016 -19.80 -30.91 2.98
N ASN A 1017 -19.42 -31.36 4.18
CA ASN A 1017 -19.87 -30.73 5.43
C ASN A 1017 -19.35 -29.28 5.54
N LEU A 1018 -18.07 -29.06 5.27
CA LEU A 1018 -17.44 -27.74 5.30
C LEU A 1018 -18.05 -26.81 4.23
N TYR A 1019 -18.19 -27.29 3.00
CA TYR A 1019 -18.75 -26.54 1.88
C TYR A 1019 -20.23 -26.18 2.11
N SER A 1020 -21.02 -27.12 2.64
CA SER A 1020 -22.43 -26.90 2.97
C SER A 1020 -22.59 -25.90 4.11
N LEU A 1021 -21.74 -25.95 5.14
CA LEU A 1021 -21.76 -25.02 6.27
C LEU A 1021 -21.45 -23.59 5.83
N LEU A 1022 -20.38 -23.42 5.05
CA LEU A 1022 -19.93 -22.11 4.55
C LEU A 1022 -20.90 -21.54 3.50
N SER A 1023 -21.46 -22.37 2.62
CA SER A 1023 -22.51 -21.95 1.67
C SER A 1023 -23.79 -21.52 2.41
N LEU A 1024 -24.24 -22.30 3.40
CA LEU A 1024 -25.43 -21.97 4.20
C LEU A 1024 -25.24 -20.69 5.02
N GLN A 1025 -24.01 -20.39 5.46
CA GLN A 1025 -23.67 -19.11 6.08
C GLN A 1025 -23.79 -17.94 5.08
N ALA A 1026 -23.29 -18.08 3.85
CA ALA A 1026 -23.48 -17.07 2.80
C ALA A 1026 -24.96 -16.89 2.44
N MET A 1027 -25.72 -17.98 2.29
CA MET A 1027 -27.15 -17.94 1.96
C MET A 1027 -28.00 -17.22 3.03
N ARG A 1028 -27.69 -17.37 4.32
CA ARG A 1028 -28.40 -16.65 5.40
C ARG A 1028 -28.22 -15.14 5.35
N GLN A 1029 -27.13 -14.66 4.76
CA GLN A 1029 -26.83 -13.23 4.63
C GLN A 1029 -27.48 -12.59 3.38
N ILE A 1030 -28.10 -13.39 2.50
CA ILE A 1030 -28.83 -12.94 1.31
C ILE A 1030 -30.31 -12.65 1.59
N THR A 1031 -30.91 -13.33 2.57
CA THR A 1031 -32.37 -13.36 2.80
C THR A 1031 -33.01 -12.10 3.38
N SER A 1032 -32.33 -10.95 3.39
CA SER A 1032 -32.76 -9.72 4.10
C SER A 1032 -33.23 -8.55 3.22
N GLN A 1033 -33.13 -8.62 1.89
CA GLN A 1033 -33.40 -7.45 1.02
C GLN A 1033 -34.77 -7.49 0.33
N ASN A 1034 -35.51 -6.39 0.48
CA ASN A 1034 -36.75 -6.12 -0.23
C ASN A 1034 -36.48 -5.13 -1.39
N TYR A 1035 -36.26 -5.64 -2.61
CA TYR A 1035 -36.22 -4.80 -3.80
C TYR A 1035 -37.56 -4.11 -4.05
N VAL A 1036 -37.53 -2.89 -4.61
CA VAL A 1036 -38.74 -2.05 -4.70
C VAL A 1036 -39.65 -2.57 -5.81
N LYS A 1037 -40.80 -3.14 -5.42
CA LYS A 1037 -41.83 -3.63 -6.35
C LYS A 1037 -42.67 -2.47 -6.89
N GLN A 1038 -42.24 -1.88 -8.00
CA GLN A 1038 -42.94 -0.77 -8.65
C GLN A 1038 -43.39 -1.10 -10.08
N LYS A 1039 -44.32 -0.28 -10.60
CA LYS A 1039 -44.82 -0.35 -11.99
C LYS A 1039 -43.85 0.45 -12.86
N VAL A 1040 -43.02 -0.26 -13.62
CA VAL A 1040 -41.96 0.33 -14.45
C VAL A 1040 -42.38 0.34 -15.91
N LYS A 1041 -42.30 1.50 -16.56
CA LYS A 1041 -42.58 1.63 -17.99
C LYS A 1041 -41.37 1.13 -18.79
N VAL A 1042 -41.61 0.31 -19.82
CA VAL A 1042 -40.52 -0.34 -20.58
C VAL A 1042 -39.61 0.68 -21.29
N SER A 1043 -40.13 1.87 -21.63
CA SER A 1043 -39.32 2.98 -22.18
C SER A 1043 -38.25 3.51 -21.23
N ASP A 1044 -38.43 3.37 -19.92
CA ASP A 1044 -37.64 4.11 -18.93
C ASP A 1044 -36.45 3.28 -18.40
N ILE A 1045 -36.36 2.02 -18.85
CA ILE A 1045 -35.32 1.04 -18.53
C ILE A 1045 -34.45 0.67 -19.73
N ILE A 1046 -34.90 0.97 -20.95
CA ILE A 1046 -34.13 0.73 -22.18
C ILE A 1046 -33.22 1.95 -22.44
N PRO A 1047 -31.89 1.75 -22.59
CA PRO A 1047 -30.97 2.84 -22.90
C PRO A 1047 -31.34 3.53 -24.22
N SER A 1048 -31.19 4.86 -24.29
CA SER A 1048 -31.51 5.71 -25.45
C SER A 1048 -30.66 5.47 -26.71
N LYS A 1049 -29.87 4.39 -26.76
CA LYS A 1049 -29.08 3.92 -27.91
C LYS A 1049 -29.61 2.63 -28.54
N VAL A 1050 -30.78 2.15 -28.10
CA VAL A 1050 -31.42 0.91 -28.54
C VAL A 1050 -32.71 1.27 -29.28
N GLU A 1051 -32.89 0.76 -30.50
CA GLU A 1051 -34.04 1.10 -31.35
C GLU A 1051 -35.19 0.10 -31.17
N PHE A 1052 -36.44 0.55 -31.32
CA PHE A 1052 -37.61 -0.33 -31.36
C PHE A 1052 -37.92 -0.69 -32.83
N VAL A 1053 -38.22 -1.95 -33.11
CA VAL A 1053 -38.50 -2.43 -34.48
C VAL A 1053 -39.85 -1.96 -34.98
N GLU A 1054 -40.85 -1.97 -34.09
CA GLU A 1054 -42.22 -1.53 -34.37
C GLU A 1054 -42.62 -0.42 -33.41
N ASN A 1055 -43.52 0.45 -33.89
CA ASN A 1055 -43.97 1.63 -33.17
C ASN A 1055 -44.65 1.22 -31.84
N PRO A 1056 -44.02 1.43 -30.67
CA PRO A 1056 -44.45 0.77 -29.45
C PRO A 1056 -45.81 1.31 -29.00
N LYS A 1057 -46.78 0.42 -28.78
CA LYS A 1057 -47.98 0.74 -27.98
C LYS A 1057 -47.49 1.29 -26.65
N SER A 1058 -47.63 2.59 -26.44
CA SER A 1058 -46.83 3.39 -25.49
C SER A 1058 -47.17 3.18 -24.00
N SER A 1059 -47.83 2.06 -23.69
CA SER A 1059 -48.51 1.75 -22.43
C SER A 1059 -48.16 0.37 -21.85
N THR A 1060 -47.13 -0.31 -22.34
CA THR A 1060 -46.67 -1.58 -21.72
C THR A 1060 -45.82 -1.31 -20.47
N PHE A 1061 -46.25 -1.89 -19.35
CA PHE A 1061 -45.58 -1.79 -18.05
C PHE A 1061 -45.20 -3.18 -17.52
N VAL A 1062 -44.02 -3.28 -16.91
CA VAL A 1062 -43.54 -4.45 -16.18
C VAL A 1062 -43.50 -4.16 -14.68
N ILE A 1063 -43.55 -5.20 -13.85
CA ILE A 1063 -43.36 -5.09 -12.40
C ILE A 1063 -41.92 -5.47 -12.07
N GLY A 1064 -41.19 -4.58 -11.41
CA GLY A 1064 -39.81 -4.83 -10.97
C GLY A 1064 -39.15 -3.59 -10.36
N ASP A 1065 -37.90 -3.74 -9.95
CA ASP A 1065 -37.06 -2.64 -9.47
C ASP A 1065 -36.40 -1.93 -10.68
N MET A 1066 -36.43 -0.59 -10.69
CA MET A 1066 -35.98 0.19 -11.86
C MET A 1066 -34.46 0.19 -12.00
N ASP A 1067 -33.71 0.19 -10.87
CA ASP A 1067 -32.25 0.19 -10.87
C ASP A 1067 -31.74 -1.12 -11.45
N LEU A 1068 -32.39 -2.24 -11.08
CA LEU A 1068 -32.04 -3.57 -11.58
C LEU A 1068 -32.39 -3.74 -13.06
N LEU A 1069 -33.58 -3.29 -13.47
CA LEU A 1069 -34.00 -3.36 -14.87
C LEU A 1069 -33.12 -2.49 -15.77
N LYS A 1070 -32.73 -1.28 -15.34
CA LYS A 1070 -31.72 -0.48 -16.03
C LYS A 1070 -30.38 -1.20 -16.09
N TYR A 1071 -29.92 -1.78 -14.98
CA TYR A 1071 -28.65 -2.50 -14.95
C TYR A 1071 -28.62 -3.72 -15.89
N LEU A 1072 -29.74 -4.45 -16.02
CA LEU A 1072 -29.90 -5.54 -16.99
C LEU A 1072 -29.61 -5.07 -18.42
N PHE A 1073 -30.24 -3.98 -18.86
CA PHE A 1073 -30.03 -3.44 -20.20
C PHE A 1073 -28.70 -2.69 -20.35
N GLU A 1074 -28.15 -2.07 -19.30
CA GLU A 1074 -26.78 -1.56 -19.27
C GLU A 1074 -25.76 -2.66 -19.54
N ILE A 1075 -25.92 -3.85 -18.93
CA ILE A 1075 -25.04 -4.99 -19.15
C ILE A 1075 -25.16 -5.50 -20.59
N ILE A 1076 -26.37 -5.74 -21.09
CA ILE A 1076 -26.60 -6.23 -22.46
C ILE A 1076 -26.04 -5.23 -23.49
N ALA A 1077 -26.35 -3.94 -23.34
CA ALA A 1077 -25.80 -2.88 -24.18
C ALA A 1077 -24.29 -2.72 -24.03
N ARG A 1078 -23.69 -3.11 -22.89
CA ARG A 1078 -22.23 -3.14 -22.68
C ARG A 1078 -21.55 -4.32 -23.36
N GLN A 1079 -22.18 -5.48 -23.44
CA GLN A 1079 -21.62 -6.64 -24.16
C GLN A 1079 -21.71 -6.45 -25.68
N PHE A 1080 -22.80 -5.87 -26.18
CA PHE A 1080 -23.06 -5.73 -27.61
C PHE A 1080 -22.88 -4.30 -28.15
N ARG A 1081 -21.96 -3.51 -27.57
CA ARG A 1081 -21.74 -2.08 -27.90
C ARG A 1081 -21.51 -1.77 -29.39
N ASN A 1082 -21.03 -2.76 -30.15
CA ASN A 1082 -20.64 -2.61 -31.54
C ASN A 1082 -21.71 -3.08 -32.53
N ASN A 1083 -22.82 -3.64 -32.04
CA ASN A 1083 -23.87 -4.25 -32.85
C ASN A 1083 -25.14 -3.39 -32.80
N LYS A 1084 -25.96 -3.43 -33.85
CA LYS A 1084 -27.32 -2.87 -33.78
C LYS A 1084 -28.18 -3.75 -32.87
N ILE A 1085 -28.71 -3.14 -31.81
CA ILE A 1085 -29.60 -3.78 -30.83
C ILE A 1085 -30.99 -3.22 -31.06
N ASN A 1086 -31.91 -4.12 -31.42
CA ASN A 1086 -33.31 -3.82 -31.66
C ASN A 1086 -34.17 -4.56 -30.62
N VAL A 1087 -35.16 -3.89 -30.03
CA VAL A 1087 -36.09 -4.53 -29.07
C VAL A 1087 -37.48 -4.66 -29.68
N ASN A 1088 -37.98 -5.89 -29.71
CA ASN A 1088 -39.37 -6.21 -30.00
C ASN A 1088 -40.09 -6.64 -28.70
N ILE A 1089 -41.39 -6.38 -28.61
CA ILE A 1089 -42.22 -6.63 -27.41
C ILE A 1089 -43.36 -7.56 -27.78
N GLU A 1090 -43.27 -8.83 -27.36
CA GLU A 1090 -44.34 -9.81 -27.53
C GLU A 1090 -45.14 -9.95 -26.22
N GLU A 1091 -46.45 -9.70 -26.29
CA GLU A 1091 -47.35 -9.92 -25.17
C GLU A 1091 -47.80 -11.39 -25.09
N SER A 1092 -46.99 -12.23 -24.42
CA SER A 1092 -47.30 -13.65 -24.18
C SER A 1092 -48.40 -13.81 -23.12
N GLY A 1093 -49.64 -13.51 -23.51
CA GLY A 1093 -50.85 -13.66 -22.71
C GLY A 1093 -51.08 -12.57 -21.66
N SER A 1094 -51.97 -12.83 -20.70
CA SER A 1094 -52.45 -11.83 -19.73
C SER A 1094 -51.53 -11.58 -18.52
N VAL A 1095 -50.34 -12.21 -18.48
CA VAL A 1095 -49.50 -12.29 -17.28
C VAL A 1095 -48.03 -11.92 -17.50
N TYR A 1096 -47.50 -12.15 -18.71
CA TYR A 1096 -46.08 -11.99 -19.01
C TYR A 1096 -45.86 -11.08 -20.23
N VAL A 1097 -44.71 -10.42 -20.26
CA VAL A 1097 -44.18 -9.70 -21.42
C VAL A 1097 -42.87 -10.35 -21.80
N VAL A 1098 -42.68 -10.68 -23.08
CA VAL A 1098 -41.41 -11.16 -23.62
C VAL A 1098 -40.77 -10.02 -24.39
N LEU A 1099 -39.62 -9.56 -23.90
CA LEU A 1099 -38.79 -8.58 -24.60
C LEU A 1099 -37.76 -9.38 -25.41
N GLN A 1100 -37.90 -9.35 -26.73
CA GLN A 1100 -36.95 -9.95 -27.66
C GLN A 1100 -35.88 -8.91 -27.98
N VAL A 1101 -34.66 -9.10 -27.47
CA VAL A 1101 -33.51 -8.26 -27.80
C VAL A 1101 -32.78 -8.89 -28.98
N ILE A 1102 -33.01 -8.35 -30.16
CA ILE A 1102 -32.42 -8.80 -31.43
C ILE A 1102 -31.12 -8.04 -31.63
N VAL A 1103 -30.00 -8.76 -31.65
CA VAL A 1103 -28.67 -8.21 -31.88
C VAL A 1103 -28.15 -8.69 -33.23
N MET A 1104 -27.92 -7.74 -34.13
CA MET A 1104 -27.57 -8.03 -35.53
C MET A 1104 -26.09 -8.39 -35.71
N GLU A 1105 -25.77 -9.18 -36.73
CA GLU A 1105 -24.40 -9.48 -37.19
C GLU A 1105 -23.49 -10.15 -36.13
N ILE A 1106 -23.93 -11.29 -35.57
CA ILE A 1106 -23.18 -11.99 -34.51
C ILE A 1106 -22.47 -13.27 -34.98
N LYS A 1107 -21.19 -13.39 -34.58
CA LYS A 1107 -20.29 -14.51 -34.89
C LYS A 1107 -20.29 -15.65 -33.84
N LEU A 1108 -21.32 -15.76 -33.00
CA LEU A 1108 -21.48 -16.90 -32.09
C LEU A 1108 -21.97 -18.14 -32.84
N SER A 1109 -21.54 -19.34 -32.44
CA SER A 1109 -22.14 -20.59 -32.92
C SER A 1109 -23.48 -20.86 -32.22
N GLU A 1110 -24.25 -21.83 -32.72
CA GLU A 1110 -25.52 -22.21 -32.06
C GLU A 1110 -25.30 -22.84 -30.68
N ALA A 1111 -24.17 -23.51 -30.47
CA ALA A 1111 -23.77 -24.04 -29.17
C ALA A 1111 -23.45 -22.91 -28.18
N ASP A 1112 -22.62 -21.93 -28.59
CA ASP A 1112 -22.25 -20.79 -27.73
C ASP A 1112 -23.49 -19.97 -27.31
N CYS A 1113 -24.50 -19.85 -28.19
CA CYS A 1113 -25.76 -19.20 -27.87
C CYS A 1113 -26.55 -19.94 -26.78
N ILE A 1114 -26.52 -21.27 -26.75
CA ILE A 1114 -27.18 -22.07 -25.70
C ILE A 1114 -26.41 -21.93 -24.37
N GLU A 1115 -25.08 -21.87 -24.44
CA GLU A 1115 -24.20 -21.76 -23.28
C GLU A 1115 -24.01 -20.34 -22.74
N LEU A 1116 -24.56 -19.30 -23.40
CA LEU A 1116 -24.41 -17.89 -23.01
C LEU A 1116 -24.78 -17.60 -21.53
N PHE A 1117 -25.64 -18.42 -20.93
CA PHE A 1117 -26.10 -18.29 -19.54
C PHE A 1117 -25.61 -19.41 -18.60
N THR A 1118 -24.60 -20.20 -18.99
CA THR A 1118 -23.91 -21.18 -18.14
C THR A 1118 -22.70 -20.57 -17.43
N PRO A 1119 -22.18 -21.20 -16.36
CA PRO A 1119 -21.01 -20.69 -15.64
C PRO A 1119 -19.71 -20.88 -16.41
N ALA A 1120 -19.29 -19.84 -17.13
CA ALA A 1120 -17.97 -19.73 -17.75
C ALA A 1120 -17.41 -18.32 -17.49
N ALA A 1121 -16.07 -18.18 -17.45
CA ALA A 1121 -15.40 -16.90 -17.19
C ALA A 1121 -15.90 -15.77 -18.11
N ASN A 1122 -16.03 -16.06 -19.41
CA ASN A 1122 -16.52 -15.11 -20.42
C ASN A 1122 -18.01 -14.73 -20.27
N ASN A 1123 -18.80 -15.57 -19.59
CA ASN A 1123 -20.26 -15.41 -19.47
C ASN A 1123 -20.71 -14.74 -18.17
N ILE A 1124 -19.76 -14.32 -17.31
CA ILE A 1124 -20.01 -13.57 -16.06
C ILE A 1124 -21.07 -12.45 -16.19
N PRO A 1125 -21.04 -11.58 -17.22
CA PRO A 1125 -22.06 -10.53 -17.38
C PRO A 1125 -23.47 -11.09 -17.62
N PHE A 1126 -23.59 -12.16 -18.40
CA PHE A 1126 -24.85 -12.84 -18.70
C PHE A 1126 -25.40 -13.60 -17.49
N LEU A 1127 -24.54 -14.14 -16.62
CA LEU A 1127 -24.95 -14.69 -15.33
C LEU A 1127 -25.60 -13.63 -14.44
N ILE A 1128 -25.09 -12.39 -14.44
CA ILE A 1128 -25.70 -11.26 -13.72
C ILE A 1128 -27.06 -10.91 -14.35
N CYS A 1129 -27.16 -10.86 -15.69
CA CYS A 1129 -28.45 -10.68 -16.37
C CYS A 1129 -29.49 -11.75 -15.96
N ARG A 1130 -29.08 -13.03 -15.92
CA ARG A 1130 -29.92 -14.14 -15.48
C ARG A 1130 -30.33 -14.01 -14.01
N GLN A 1131 -29.42 -13.56 -13.14
CA GLN A 1131 -29.75 -13.30 -11.73
C GLN A 1131 -30.76 -12.17 -11.60
N ILE A 1132 -30.61 -11.04 -12.31
CA ILE A 1132 -31.56 -9.92 -12.27
C ILE A 1132 -32.99 -10.38 -12.63
N VAL A 1133 -33.13 -11.11 -13.75
CA VAL A 1133 -34.44 -11.60 -14.20
C VAL A 1133 -35.05 -12.60 -13.20
N ARG A 1134 -34.22 -13.41 -12.54
CA ARG A 1134 -34.63 -14.31 -11.47
C ARG A 1134 -35.15 -13.54 -10.24
N GLU A 1135 -34.40 -12.54 -9.75
CA GLU A 1135 -34.82 -11.70 -8.61
C GLU A 1135 -36.17 -11.02 -8.92
N ILE A 1136 -36.36 -10.48 -10.14
CA ILE A 1136 -37.65 -9.93 -10.59
C ILE A 1136 -38.77 -10.99 -10.55
N GLY A 1137 -38.49 -12.22 -10.97
CA GLY A 1137 -39.40 -13.36 -10.85
C GLY A 1137 -39.76 -13.69 -9.39
N GLU A 1138 -38.80 -13.62 -8.47
CA GLU A 1138 -39.00 -13.87 -7.04
C GLU A 1138 -39.80 -12.74 -6.37
N ILE A 1139 -39.44 -11.46 -6.57
CA ILE A 1139 -40.16 -10.25 -6.09
C ILE A 1139 -41.62 -10.23 -6.55
N THR A 1140 -41.87 -10.67 -7.80
CA THR A 1140 -43.22 -10.68 -8.37
C THR A 1140 -43.98 -11.98 -8.10
N ASN A 1141 -43.32 -13.01 -7.53
CA ASN A 1141 -43.80 -14.38 -7.37
C ASN A 1141 -44.30 -15.00 -8.69
N ARG A 1142 -43.54 -14.80 -9.78
CA ARG A 1142 -43.85 -15.22 -11.15
C ARG A 1142 -42.75 -16.11 -11.72
N ARG A 1143 -42.92 -17.43 -11.56
CA ARG A 1143 -41.90 -18.44 -11.85
C ARG A 1143 -41.55 -18.69 -13.33
N ARG A 1144 -42.23 -18.02 -14.29
CA ARG A 1144 -41.90 -18.10 -15.73
C ARG A 1144 -40.97 -16.96 -16.19
N CYS A 1145 -40.58 -16.05 -15.28
CA CYS A 1145 -39.54 -15.06 -15.61
C CYS A 1145 -38.20 -15.77 -15.85
N GLY A 1146 -37.52 -15.39 -16.92
CA GLY A 1146 -36.29 -16.04 -17.36
C GLY A 1146 -35.68 -15.36 -18.58
N ILE A 1147 -34.44 -15.72 -18.89
CA ILE A 1147 -33.71 -15.23 -20.06
C ILE A 1147 -33.14 -16.42 -20.83
N THR A 1148 -33.29 -16.41 -22.15
CA THR A 1148 -32.73 -17.42 -23.06
C THR A 1148 -32.16 -16.75 -24.31
N ALA A 1149 -31.26 -17.45 -25.00
CA ALA A 1149 -30.60 -16.99 -26.21
C ALA A 1149 -30.79 -17.99 -27.34
N GLN A 1150 -31.05 -17.52 -28.56
CA GLN A 1150 -31.19 -18.32 -29.77
C GLN A 1150 -30.58 -17.59 -30.96
N LYS A 1151 -30.14 -18.33 -31.99
CA LYS A 1151 -29.64 -17.76 -33.25
C LYS A 1151 -30.69 -17.96 -34.33
N ILE A 1152 -31.11 -16.89 -35.01
CA ILE A 1152 -32.05 -16.93 -36.13
C ILE A 1152 -31.52 -16.05 -37.26
N SER A 1153 -31.38 -16.62 -38.46
CA SER A 1153 -30.96 -15.91 -39.69
C SER A 1153 -29.71 -15.03 -39.54
N GLY A 1154 -28.72 -15.48 -38.74
CA GLY A 1154 -27.46 -14.76 -38.49
C GLY A 1154 -27.48 -13.77 -37.32
N ASN A 1155 -28.65 -13.52 -36.72
CA ASN A 1155 -28.82 -12.63 -35.57
C ASN A 1155 -28.94 -13.42 -34.26
N LEU A 1156 -28.50 -12.82 -33.15
CA LEU A 1156 -28.76 -13.33 -31.80
C LEU A 1156 -30.07 -12.74 -31.30
N ILE A 1157 -30.95 -13.56 -30.74
CA ILE A 1157 -32.18 -13.12 -30.10
C ILE A 1157 -32.13 -13.53 -28.62
N LEU A 1158 -32.16 -12.55 -27.73
CA LEU A 1158 -32.31 -12.76 -26.29
C LEU A 1158 -33.78 -12.59 -25.90
N ASN A 1159 -34.42 -13.67 -25.45
CA ASN A 1159 -35.81 -13.65 -25.01
C ASN A 1159 -35.86 -13.42 -23.51
N ILE A 1160 -36.20 -12.19 -23.08
CA ILE A 1160 -36.31 -11.80 -21.68
C ILE A 1160 -37.79 -11.83 -21.27
N THR A 1161 -38.20 -12.80 -20.46
CA THR A 1161 -39.58 -12.91 -19.96
C THR A 1161 -39.72 -12.20 -18.62
N LEU A 1162 -40.58 -11.18 -18.56
CA LEU A 1162 -40.85 -10.36 -17.37
C LEU A 1162 -42.34 -10.37 -16.99
N SER A 1163 -42.62 -9.98 -15.75
CA SER A 1163 -43.98 -9.91 -15.18
C SER A 1163 -44.73 -8.68 -15.69
N LYS A 1164 -45.86 -8.89 -16.39
CA LYS A 1164 -46.74 -7.80 -16.85
C LYS A 1164 -47.41 -7.12 -15.66
N ALA A 1165 -47.39 -5.79 -15.62
CA ALA A 1165 -48.25 -5.05 -14.71
C ALA A 1165 -49.68 -5.03 -15.27
N LYS A 1166 -50.69 -5.22 -14.40
CA LYS A 1166 -52.07 -4.90 -14.79
C LYS A 1166 -52.15 -3.39 -15.10
N VAL A 1167 -52.95 -3.06 -16.11
CA VAL A 1167 -53.27 -1.66 -16.47
C VAL A 1167 -53.87 -0.97 -15.26
#